data_AF-A0A7K0CB64-F1
#
_entry.id   AF-A0A7K0CB64-F1
#
_cell.length_a   1.000
_cell.length_b   1.000
_cell.length_c   1.000
_cell.angle_alpha   90.00
_cell.angle_beta   90.00
_cell.angle_gamma   90.00
#
_symmetry.space_group_name_H-M   'P 1'
#
loop_
_entity.id
_entity.type
_entity.pdbx_description
1 polymer ?
#
loop_
_entity_poly.entity_id
_entity_poly.type
_entity_poly.pdbx_seq_one_letter_code
_entity_poly.pdbx_strand_id
1 'polypeptide(L)'
;MPGGGERLTEVLRVLSACGHDLDADQVLDVLWIADRLPSGARSPLHRDPRTAPAPHDPASAAAPGPAAPPGPAPEPGDADLPDLTAPSLYAAARRTPAEPAPAAAVPGEEPRRAMPVRVPEEKALAAQLELGRALRPLRRRLESRRRTRVDEERTAEALAETGLADVVERPVRERWLNLVLLVDDGLSMLLWHRLGVELRALLERLGAFALTRVIGLDTRGRTPALHARPFSADGAELQLSSVNDPSGRTLVLVVSDGMGAAWRAGAMHDLLAGQAAHGPVAVLHTLRYDMWESSGIAADRWQVTTRRIGGANTSWEITDPVLPQGLAAFDGIPVPVLEPTPAALGAWARLLASPGTTAELPLLTRPSRFGAVAAARDLGSAQHFRDAATPEAYRLAAHLAAVSPLSVPVMRLVQSAVPWPASTSHLAEVFLGGLVRPAPAPVAGPLPAKHRVFDFTEPAKTVLLDAVPQTELLRTSRRIGLRLEQLAGNSPDFPAWLAHPDGAADLPASHHPFTSVERRLLSRFGVSVGGPRPGPGPGPAPAADTDDWGPLAADDPREIGGFTLRGRRRGRRTLVYRGEARGTQAVIRVPRPDLPTVNARLIEVETEALARLRGHYAPSVIATGLGESPPWLAMTPIADPGTPDTQPLRLEEIFTRATAGGNVPFDLLRGLLVSWYLAGAVAACHTNGLVPADLGADSVFVLRRTVMLGNLSDCVVDGEYLGSGPVPTREDNIRSLGELMQMISSKPGMSLRGLPESMHLWHGGSWDSLRKLVERCLDPDPARRPPAAEVVDMLARYVAQARMQRGDAEQAPLPASRPAPVPLTPPAAVAPPAGHGVRVPRFGAARRETEARLERLRRPLAYSRRVTLVGAYHYSGRATTTVALGGLLAATRGEPVLAVDGAPSEGSLHAFLPAAPGQPGGRRLRELAGLAPSASYEEISARTARLPSGLEVVSHGDGFIAPNAAHAHEYAHLLELTARHYPFVLTDWSPVGLGPEADVVLDRTDRLVLVCGTADWFLDAAARSLDALRERGYETLARQAVVAAVQIDQPASRGVPVSVAVAGRLAVDRSRVVHVPHDPALRSPRWALGKLRGTTTDAFLELAELVSPREDR
;
A
#
# COMPACT_ATOMS: atom_id res chain seq x y z
N MET A 1 12.41 -11.13 -28.10
CA MET A 1 12.37 -11.49 -26.67
C MET A 1 12.59 -10.24 -25.79
N PRO A 2 11.61 -9.34 -25.57
CA PRO A 2 11.81 -8.13 -24.76
C PRO A 2 11.27 -8.23 -23.32
N GLY A 3 10.40 -9.21 -23.05
CA GLY A 3 9.69 -9.33 -21.76
C GLY A 3 10.56 -9.77 -20.58
N GLY A 4 11.83 -10.11 -20.80
CA GLY A 4 12.76 -10.49 -19.73
C GLY A 4 13.12 -9.32 -18.81
N GLY A 5 13.24 -8.10 -19.34
CA GLY A 5 13.63 -6.93 -18.54
C GLY A 5 12.51 -6.33 -17.69
N GLU A 6 11.27 -6.26 -18.20
CA GLU A 6 10.12 -5.72 -17.46
C GLU A 6 9.67 -6.67 -16.35
N ARG A 7 9.62 -7.99 -16.62
CA ARG A 7 9.33 -8.97 -15.57
C ARG A 7 10.42 -8.98 -14.51
N LEU A 8 11.68 -8.85 -14.90
CA LEU A 8 12.80 -8.75 -13.96
C LEU A 8 12.69 -7.47 -13.13
N THR A 9 12.39 -6.32 -13.75
CA THR A 9 12.20 -5.04 -13.04
C THR A 9 11.02 -5.11 -12.07
N GLU A 10 9.94 -5.79 -12.45
CA GLU A 10 8.77 -5.99 -11.61
C GLU A 10 9.07 -6.95 -10.45
N VAL A 11 9.79 -8.05 -10.70
CA VAL A 11 10.29 -8.97 -9.67
C VAL A 11 11.24 -8.27 -8.70
N LEU A 12 12.19 -7.46 -9.20
CA LEU A 12 13.11 -6.68 -8.35
C LEU A 12 12.38 -5.61 -7.56
N ARG A 13 11.39 -4.94 -8.16
CA ARG A 13 10.56 -3.95 -7.47
C ARG A 13 9.70 -4.60 -6.38
N VAL A 14 9.20 -5.81 -6.63
CA VAL A 14 8.45 -6.60 -5.64
C VAL A 14 9.38 -7.10 -4.53
N LEU A 15 10.56 -7.63 -4.85
CA LEU A 15 11.55 -8.09 -3.87
C LEU A 15 12.06 -6.91 -3.00
N SER A 16 12.35 -5.76 -3.62
CA SER A 16 12.69 -4.50 -2.94
C SER A 16 11.58 -4.06 -1.98
N ALA A 17 10.31 -4.12 -2.43
CA ALA A 17 9.15 -3.81 -1.60
C ALA A 17 8.90 -4.81 -0.45
N CYS A 18 9.51 -6.01 -0.49
CA CYS A 18 9.51 -7.02 0.56
C CYS A 18 10.78 -6.98 1.44
N GLY A 19 11.65 -5.98 1.31
CA GLY A 19 12.89 -5.84 2.09
C GLY A 19 14.16 -6.41 1.44
N HIS A 20 14.05 -6.92 0.21
CA HIS A 20 15.15 -7.52 -0.56
C HIS A 20 15.44 -6.72 -1.85
N ASP A 21 16.20 -5.64 -1.73
CA ASP A 21 16.50 -4.69 -2.83
C ASP A 21 17.64 -5.13 -3.77
N LEU A 22 17.49 -6.26 -4.48
CA LEU A 22 18.60 -6.91 -5.19
C LEU A 22 19.32 -5.98 -6.19
N ASP A 23 20.64 -5.87 -6.07
CA ASP A 23 21.46 -5.08 -7.00
C ASP A 23 21.64 -5.80 -8.34
N ALA A 24 22.17 -5.07 -9.34
CA ALA A 24 22.33 -5.56 -10.70
C ALA A 24 23.11 -6.88 -10.80
N ASP A 25 24.09 -7.14 -9.92
CA ASP A 25 24.90 -8.36 -9.91
C ASP A 25 24.13 -9.54 -9.29
N GLN A 26 23.33 -9.31 -8.26
CA GLN A 26 22.47 -10.32 -7.65
C GLN A 26 21.31 -10.72 -8.58
N VAL A 27 20.80 -9.77 -9.35
CA VAL A 27 19.82 -10.05 -10.41
C VAL A 27 20.42 -11.02 -11.43
N LEU A 28 21.69 -10.84 -11.79
CA LEU A 28 22.40 -11.70 -12.74
C LEU A 28 22.66 -13.10 -12.16
N ASP A 29 23.03 -13.21 -10.88
CA ASP A 29 23.22 -14.51 -10.21
C ASP A 29 21.89 -15.30 -10.11
N VAL A 30 20.77 -14.63 -9.79
CA VAL A 30 19.43 -15.23 -9.76
C VAL A 30 19.01 -15.74 -11.14
N LEU A 31 19.24 -14.95 -12.19
CA LEU A 31 18.96 -15.36 -13.57
C LEU A 31 19.87 -16.51 -14.03
N TRP A 32 21.13 -16.54 -13.60
CA TRP A 32 22.08 -17.61 -13.91
C TRP A 32 21.73 -18.94 -13.22
N ILE A 33 21.29 -18.90 -11.95
CA ILE A 33 20.81 -20.07 -11.22
C ILE A 33 19.49 -20.58 -11.82
N ALA A 34 18.57 -19.68 -12.18
CA ALA A 34 17.29 -20.03 -12.80
C ALA A 34 17.46 -20.81 -14.11
N ASP A 35 18.51 -20.53 -14.88
CA ASP A 35 18.85 -21.25 -16.11
C ASP A 35 19.50 -22.62 -15.86
N ARG A 36 20.00 -22.87 -14.64
CA ARG A 36 20.67 -24.13 -14.23
C ARG A 36 19.78 -25.05 -13.39
N LEU A 37 18.59 -24.61 -13.00
CA LEU A 37 17.63 -25.40 -12.22
C LEU A 37 16.75 -26.27 -13.16
N PRO A 38 16.54 -27.56 -12.84
CA PRO A 38 15.74 -28.44 -13.69
C PRO A 38 14.25 -28.05 -13.69
N SER A 39 13.70 -27.82 -14.88
CA SER A 39 12.28 -27.50 -15.12
C SER A 39 11.50 -28.78 -15.48
N GLY A 40 10.81 -29.37 -14.51
CA GLY A 40 9.96 -30.55 -14.69
C GLY A 40 9.25 -30.97 -13.41
N ALA A 41 8.32 -31.92 -13.49
CA ALA A 41 7.47 -32.39 -12.38
C ALA A 41 8.22 -33.01 -11.18
N ARG A 42 9.54 -33.22 -11.30
CA ARG A 42 10.43 -33.66 -10.20
C ARG A 42 11.18 -32.50 -9.54
N SER A 43 10.90 -31.26 -9.95
CA SER A 43 11.46 -30.04 -9.35
C SER A 43 10.79 -29.79 -8.00
N PRO A 44 11.55 -29.46 -6.93
CA PRO A 44 11.03 -29.34 -5.57
C PRO A 44 10.00 -28.20 -5.37
N LEU A 45 9.73 -27.38 -6.39
CA LEU A 45 8.77 -26.26 -6.37
C LEU A 45 7.55 -26.45 -7.27
N HIS A 46 7.36 -27.61 -7.91
CA HIS A 46 6.17 -27.87 -8.70
C HIS A 46 4.96 -28.15 -7.79
N ARG A 47 4.02 -27.19 -7.70
CA ARG A 47 2.73 -27.39 -7.00
C ARG A 47 1.83 -28.30 -7.83
N ASP A 48 1.68 -29.54 -7.39
CA ASP A 48 0.62 -30.45 -7.84
C ASP A 48 -0.67 -30.16 -7.05
N PRO A 49 -1.87 -30.18 -7.67
CA PRO A 49 -3.13 -30.05 -6.94
C PRO A 49 -3.35 -31.36 -6.17
N ARG A 50 -2.96 -31.38 -4.90
CA ARG A 50 -3.00 -32.57 -4.05
C ARG A 50 -4.44 -33.03 -3.84
N THR A 51 -4.65 -34.28 -4.23
CA THR A 51 -5.76 -35.18 -3.88
C THR A 51 -5.97 -35.22 -2.37
N ALA A 52 -7.23 -35.18 -1.94
CA ALA A 52 -7.61 -35.31 -0.53
C ALA A 52 -7.15 -36.67 0.04
N PRO A 53 -6.57 -36.72 1.26
CA PRO A 53 -6.30 -37.99 1.91
C PRO A 53 -7.60 -38.61 2.45
N ALA A 54 -7.75 -39.92 2.26
CA ALA A 54 -8.83 -40.73 2.80
C ALA A 54 -8.79 -40.78 4.34
N PRO A 55 -9.92 -41.01 5.02
CA PRO A 55 -10.00 -41.05 6.48
C PRO A 55 -9.22 -42.26 7.04
N HIS A 56 -8.43 -42.03 8.09
CA HIS A 56 -7.81 -43.09 8.88
C HIS A 56 -8.61 -43.36 10.16
N ASP A 57 -8.82 -44.65 10.42
CA ASP A 57 -9.47 -45.21 11.61
C ASP A 57 -8.76 -44.80 12.91
N PRO A 58 -9.50 -44.48 13.98
CA PRO A 58 -8.92 -44.13 15.27
C PRO A 58 -8.73 -45.38 16.12
N ALA A 59 -7.58 -46.02 16.06
CA ALA A 59 -7.15 -46.92 17.13
C ALA A 59 -5.64 -47.03 17.20
N SER A 60 -5.12 -46.76 18.40
CA SER A 60 -3.72 -46.97 18.84
C SER A 60 -2.71 -45.86 18.54
N ALA A 61 -2.78 -44.78 19.31
CA ALA A 61 -1.59 -44.05 19.75
C ALA A 61 -1.76 -43.69 21.24
N ALA A 62 -0.75 -44.05 22.03
CA ALA A 62 -0.73 -44.00 23.48
C ALA A 62 -0.91 -42.57 24.04
N ALA A 63 -1.63 -42.49 25.16
CA ALA A 63 -1.95 -41.26 25.88
C ALA A 63 -0.69 -40.51 26.38
N PRO A 64 -0.60 -39.18 26.17
CA PRO A 64 0.20 -38.30 27.02
C PRO A 64 -0.49 -38.18 28.39
N GLY A 65 0.29 -38.16 29.46
CA GLY A 65 -0.22 -38.04 30.84
C GLY A 65 -1.04 -36.76 31.08
N PRO A 66 -1.83 -36.70 32.17
CA PRO A 66 -2.81 -35.65 32.39
C PRO A 66 -2.10 -34.31 32.59
N ALA A 67 -2.26 -33.41 31.63
CA ALA A 67 -2.05 -31.99 31.84
C ALA A 67 -3.03 -31.50 32.91
N ALA A 68 -2.55 -30.66 33.82
CA ALA A 68 -3.37 -30.05 34.87
C ALA A 68 -4.64 -29.41 34.25
N PRO A 69 -5.81 -29.52 34.92
CA PRO A 69 -7.04 -28.94 34.41
C PRO A 69 -6.88 -27.42 34.24
N PRO A 70 -7.46 -26.82 33.19
CA PRO A 70 -7.48 -25.36 33.04
C PRO A 70 -8.17 -24.75 34.27
N GLY A 71 -7.59 -23.69 34.81
CA GLY A 71 -8.19 -22.96 35.93
C GLY A 71 -9.60 -22.47 35.60
N PRO A 72 -10.46 -22.24 36.62
CA PRO A 72 -11.84 -21.81 36.41
C PRO A 72 -11.91 -20.48 35.62
N ALA A 73 -13.00 -20.33 34.88
CA ALA A 73 -13.33 -19.11 34.14
C ALA A 73 -13.22 -17.86 35.05
N PRO A 74 -12.64 -16.74 34.57
CA PRO A 74 -12.57 -15.51 35.36
C PRO A 74 -13.99 -15.01 35.69
N GLU A 75 -14.32 -14.89 36.97
CA GLU A 75 -15.60 -14.31 37.36
C GLU A 75 -15.59 -12.78 37.17
N PRO A 76 -16.73 -12.14 36.83
CA PRO A 76 -16.84 -10.69 36.73
C PRO A 76 -16.36 -9.94 38.01
N GLY A 77 -16.37 -10.60 39.16
CA GLY A 77 -15.90 -10.07 40.44
C GLY A 77 -14.38 -10.16 40.69
N ASP A 78 -13.59 -10.76 39.81
CA ASP A 78 -12.14 -10.98 40.01
C ASP A 78 -11.38 -9.63 40.10
N ALA A 79 -10.83 -9.31 41.28
CA ALA A 79 -10.20 -8.03 41.56
C ALA A 79 -8.97 -7.75 40.67
N ASP A 80 -8.35 -8.79 40.12
CA ASP A 80 -7.13 -8.73 39.30
C ASP A 80 -7.41 -8.40 37.82
N LEU A 81 -8.69 -8.27 37.42
CA LEU A 81 -9.07 -7.94 36.04
C LEU A 81 -9.13 -6.42 35.80
N PRO A 82 -8.63 -5.94 34.64
CA PRO A 82 -8.66 -4.52 34.31
C PRO A 82 -10.08 -4.03 34.09
N ASP A 83 -10.34 -2.77 34.44
CA ASP A 83 -11.56 -2.08 34.05
C ASP A 83 -11.66 -2.00 32.52
N LEU A 84 -12.72 -2.59 31.95
CA LEU A 84 -12.95 -2.65 30.51
C LEU A 84 -13.37 -1.29 29.91
N THR A 85 -13.80 -0.34 30.75
CA THR A 85 -14.29 1.00 30.34
C THR A 85 -13.24 2.11 30.51
N ALA A 86 -12.12 1.82 31.20
CA ALA A 86 -11.07 2.80 31.43
C ALA A 86 -10.33 3.16 30.13
N PRO A 87 -10.06 4.46 29.86
CA PRO A 87 -9.25 4.87 28.71
C PRO A 87 -7.84 4.28 28.82
N SER A 88 -7.29 3.83 27.69
CA SER A 88 -5.95 3.24 27.64
C SER A 88 -4.92 4.24 28.20
N LEU A 89 -4.16 3.80 29.21
CA LEU A 89 -3.27 4.60 30.08
C LEU A 89 -2.14 5.37 29.36
N TYR A 90 -2.06 5.32 28.03
CA TYR A 90 -1.09 6.08 27.22
C TYR A 90 -1.57 7.48 26.79
N ALA A 91 -2.81 7.89 27.11
CA ALA A 91 -3.39 9.15 26.64
C ALA A 91 -3.32 10.36 27.61
N ALA A 92 -2.78 10.21 28.83
CA ALA A 92 -2.89 11.24 29.87
C ALA A 92 -1.80 12.33 29.88
N ALA A 93 -0.80 12.27 28.99
CA ALA A 93 0.31 13.23 28.98
C ALA A 93 0.26 14.17 27.76
N ARG A 94 -0.66 15.15 27.78
CA ARG A 94 -0.57 16.46 27.07
C ARG A 94 -1.88 17.24 27.26
N ARG A 95 -1.95 18.05 28.33
CA ARG A 95 -2.91 19.15 28.45
C ARG A 95 -2.17 20.48 28.34
N THR A 96 -2.67 21.33 27.45
CA THR A 96 -2.26 22.72 27.18
C THR A 96 -2.74 23.68 28.28
N PRO A 97 -2.03 24.78 28.58
CA PRO A 97 -2.61 25.94 29.28
C PRO A 97 -3.13 27.00 28.28
N ALA A 98 -4.15 27.74 28.72
CA ALA A 98 -4.97 28.70 27.95
C ALA A 98 -4.44 30.16 27.93
N GLU A 99 -5.01 30.94 27.00
CA GLU A 99 -4.74 32.33 26.55
C GLU A 99 -4.95 33.45 27.62
N PRO A 100 -4.69 34.74 27.28
CA PRO A 100 -5.82 35.58 26.82
C PRO A 100 -5.52 36.60 25.69
N ALA A 101 -6.58 36.90 24.93
CA ALA A 101 -6.70 37.81 23.78
C ALA A 101 -6.55 39.32 24.10
N PRO A 102 -6.51 40.18 23.05
CA PRO A 102 -7.69 41.03 22.86
C PRO A 102 -8.12 41.27 21.39
N ALA A 103 -9.42 41.05 21.18
CA ALA A 103 -10.43 41.88 20.51
C ALA A 103 -10.25 42.42 19.06
N ALA A 104 -11.12 41.87 18.20
CA ALA A 104 -12.12 42.53 17.35
C ALA A 104 -11.72 43.14 15.98
N ALA A 105 -11.96 42.32 14.95
CA ALA A 105 -12.48 42.67 13.62
C ALA A 105 -13.41 41.48 13.22
N VAL A 106 -14.54 41.57 12.49
CA VAL A 106 -14.68 42.11 11.12
C VAL A 106 -13.69 41.36 10.19
N PRO A 107 -13.89 41.23 8.86
CA PRO A 107 -14.68 40.25 8.08
C PRO A 107 -14.23 38.76 8.15
N GLY A 108 -14.92 37.87 7.40
CA GLY A 108 -14.35 36.63 6.80
C GLY A 108 -14.77 35.28 7.43
N GLU A 109 -15.53 34.45 6.70
CA GLU A 109 -15.45 33.00 6.91
C GLU A 109 -14.03 32.57 6.53
N GLU A 110 -13.26 32.10 7.52
CA GLU A 110 -11.83 31.84 7.34
C GLU A 110 -11.59 30.88 6.18
N PRO A 111 -10.70 31.22 5.24
CA PRO A 111 -10.26 30.30 4.22
C PRO A 111 -9.61 29.08 4.87
N ARG A 112 -10.07 27.88 4.49
CA ARG A 112 -9.46 26.66 4.96
C ARG A 112 -8.16 26.45 4.20
N ARG A 113 -7.06 26.38 4.96
CA ARG A 113 -5.74 26.03 4.43
C ARG A 113 -5.80 24.64 3.81
N ALA A 114 -5.50 24.60 2.53
CA ALA A 114 -5.41 23.38 1.76
C ALA A 114 -4.01 23.26 1.16
N MET A 115 -3.48 22.04 1.19
CA MET A 115 -2.26 21.72 0.47
C MET A 115 -2.61 21.18 -0.91
N PRO A 116 -1.88 21.59 -1.95
CA PRO A 116 -1.97 20.97 -3.26
C PRO A 116 -1.32 19.57 -3.21
N VAL A 117 -2.13 18.52 -3.22
CA VAL A 117 -1.68 17.12 -3.33
C VAL A 117 -1.51 16.76 -4.80
N ARG A 118 -0.52 15.91 -5.10
CA ARG A 118 -0.06 15.63 -6.46
C ARG A 118 -0.31 14.20 -6.86
N VAL A 119 -1.19 13.98 -7.85
CA VAL A 119 -1.63 12.64 -8.25
C VAL A 119 -0.74 12.11 -9.38
N PRO A 120 0.01 11.00 -9.19
CA PRO A 120 0.71 10.33 -10.27
C PRO A 120 -0.32 9.82 -11.28
N GLU A 121 -0.34 10.41 -12.45
CA GLU A 121 -1.10 9.88 -13.58
C GLU A 121 -0.30 8.74 -14.23
N GLU A 122 -0.97 7.65 -14.61
CA GLU A 122 -0.38 6.55 -15.39
C GLU A 122 -0.04 7.00 -16.81
N LYS A 123 0.92 6.33 -17.47
CA LYS A 123 1.28 6.63 -18.87
C LYS A 123 0.09 6.34 -19.79
N ALA A 124 -0.23 7.30 -20.67
CA ALA A 124 -1.31 7.14 -21.64
C ALA A 124 -0.90 6.21 -22.80
N LEU A 125 0.39 6.19 -23.16
CA LEU A 125 0.98 5.25 -24.12
C LEU A 125 1.70 4.14 -23.36
N ALA A 126 1.08 2.96 -23.23
CA ALA A 126 1.70 1.80 -22.58
C ALA A 126 2.92 1.27 -23.37
N ALA A 127 2.85 1.25 -24.71
CA ALA A 127 3.84 0.58 -25.59
C ALA A 127 4.81 1.55 -26.31
N GLN A 128 5.37 2.55 -25.63
CA GLN A 128 6.20 3.60 -26.27
C GLN A 128 7.41 3.05 -27.04
N LEU A 129 8.06 1.98 -26.55
CA LEU A 129 9.22 1.38 -27.24
C LEU A 129 8.80 0.69 -28.55
N GLU A 130 7.69 -0.05 -28.52
CA GLU A 130 7.15 -0.75 -29.69
C GLU A 130 6.62 0.24 -30.73
N LEU A 131 5.94 1.30 -30.29
CA LEU A 131 5.54 2.43 -31.12
C LEU A 131 6.76 3.11 -31.79
N GLY A 132 7.82 3.38 -31.02
CA GLY A 132 9.06 3.92 -31.57
C GLY A 132 9.71 3.01 -32.61
N ARG A 133 9.67 1.68 -32.40
CA ARG A 133 10.14 0.69 -33.38
C ARG A 133 9.26 0.64 -34.63
N ALA A 134 7.94 0.68 -34.46
CA ALA A 134 6.97 0.68 -35.54
C ALA A 134 7.10 1.90 -36.46
N LEU A 135 7.43 3.07 -35.90
CA LEU A 135 7.64 4.31 -36.63
C LEU A 135 9.07 4.51 -37.18
N ARG A 136 10.01 3.61 -36.85
CA ARG A 136 11.40 3.65 -37.35
C ARG A 136 11.54 3.77 -38.87
N PRO A 137 10.67 3.19 -39.73
CA PRO A 137 10.72 3.38 -41.17
C PRO A 137 10.68 4.85 -41.62
N LEU A 138 10.08 5.76 -40.83
CA LEU A 138 10.04 7.19 -41.15
C LEU A 138 11.39 7.90 -40.95
N ARG A 139 12.36 7.27 -40.26
CA ARG A 139 13.68 7.85 -39.94
C ARG A 139 14.63 7.78 -41.14
N ARG A 140 14.22 8.34 -42.27
CA ARG A 140 15.02 8.45 -43.51
C ARG A 140 15.70 9.81 -43.60
N ARG A 141 16.82 9.85 -44.29
CA ARG A 141 17.50 11.09 -44.69
C ARG A 141 17.58 11.15 -46.21
N LEU A 142 17.32 12.33 -46.76
CA LEU A 142 17.49 12.63 -48.18
C LEU A 142 18.63 13.62 -48.37
N GLU A 143 19.24 13.59 -49.55
CA GLU A 143 20.21 14.58 -49.96
C GLU A 143 19.50 15.91 -50.21
N SER A 144 19.98 16.96 -49.56
CA SER A 144 19.41 18.30 -49.69
C SER A 144 19.67 18.82 -51.10
N ARG A 145 18.62 19.33 -51.75
CA ARG A 145 18.74 19.95 -53.09
C ARG A 145 19.29 21.37 -53.06
N ARG A 146 19.39 21.98 -51.88
CA ARG A 146 19.76 23.40 -51.71
C ARG A 146 20.98 23.62 -50.83
N ARG A 147 21.39 22.60 -50.06
CA ARG A 147 22.52 22.70 -49.13
C ARG A 147 23.56 21.66 -49.48
N THR A 148 24.75 22.13 -49.83
CA THR A 148 25.95 21.34 -50.00
C THR A 148 26.91 21.61 -48.84
N ARG A 149 27.84 20.68 -48.60
CA ARG A 149 28.97 20.85 -47.70
C ARG A 149 30.23 20.34 -48.38
N VAL A 150 31.37 20.88 -48.02
CA VAL A 150 32.66 20.39 -48.52
C VAL A 150 32.84 18.92 -48.11
N ASP A 151 33.24 18.10 -49.07
CA ASP A 151 33.69 16.73 -48.82
C ASP A 151 35.23 16.77 -48.71
N GLU A 152 35.70 16.98 -47.49
CA GLU A 152 37.12 17.19 -47.18
C GLU A 152 38.00 16.06 -47.71
N GLU A 153 37.54 14.81 -47.58
CA GLU A 153 38.29 13.61 -48.00
C GLU A 153 38.39 13.52 -49.52
N ARG A 154 37.26 13.67 -50.23
CA ARG A 154 37.22 13.75 -51.70
C ARG A 154 38.00 14.94 -52.26
N THR A 155 37.99 16.08 -51.56
CA THR A 155 38.73 17.28 -51.93
C THR A 155 40.24 17.05 -51.80
N ALA A 156 40.67 16.42 -50.70
CA ALA A 156 42.08 16.05 -50.50
C ALA A 156 42.55 15.01 -51.52
N GLU A 157 41.71 14.03 -51.85
CA GLU A 157 41.99 12.99 -52.86
C GLU A 157 42.09 13.59 -54.26
N ALA A 158 41.13 14.43 -54.68
CA ALA A 158 41.17 15.11 -55.97
C ALA A 158 42.37 16.07 -56.10
N LEU A 159 42.75 16.78 -55.01
CA LEU A 159 43.95 17.61 -54.97
C LEU A 159 45.21 16.77 -55.11
N ALA A 160 45.30 15.62 -54.44
CA ALA A 160 46.44 14.72 -54.52
C ALA A 160 46.60 14.11 -55.93
N GLU A 161 45.51 13.78 -56.60
CA GLU A 161 45.52 13.19 -57.95
C GLU A 161 45.78 14.21 -59.07
N THR A 162 45.19 15.41 -58.97
CA THR A 162 45.21 16.39 -60.05
C THR A 162 46.20 17.52 -59.86
N GLY A 163 46.69 17.75 -58.63
CA GLY A 163 47.53 18.89 -58.26
C GLY A 163 46.81 20.24 -58.26
N LEU A 164 45.50 20.26 -58.49
CA LEU A 164 44.65 21.46 -58.51
C LEU A 164 43.83 21.56 -57.23
N ALA A 165 43.80 22.74 -56.61
CA ALA A 165 43.02 23.01 -55.40
C ALA A 165 41.55 23.30 -55.74
N ASP A 166 40.82 22.27 -56.17
CA ASP A 166 39.39 22.35 -56.47
C ASP A 166 38.55 21.72 -55.36
N VAL A 167 37.51 22.43 -54.91
CA VAL A 167 36.72 22.03 -53.73
C VAL A 167 35.58 21.11 -54.15
N VAL A 168 35.61 19.86 -53.70
CA VAL A 168 34.55 18.89 -53.99
C VAL A 168 33.46 19.02 -52.94
N GLU A 169 32.27 19.42 -53.37
CA GLU A 169 31.09 19.51 -52.50
C GLU A 169 30.20 18.26 -52.60
N ARG A 170 29.56 17.91 -51.47
CA ARG A 170 28.50 16.89 -51.42
C ARG A 170 27.21 17.43 -50.81
N PRO A 171 26.03 16.96 -51.24
CA PRO A 171 24.77 17.34 -50.62
C PRO A 171 24.71 16.99 -49.13
N VAL A 172 24.18 17.89 -48.30
CA VAL A 172 23.94 17.63 -46.88
C VAL A 172 22.78 16.64 -46.75
N ARG A 173 22.93 15.59 -45.91
CA ARG A 173 21.85 14.66 -45.61
C ARG A 173 20.92 15.20 -44.54
N GLU A 174 19.74 15.64 -44.95
CA GLU A 174 18.70 16.20 -44.09
C GLU A 174 17.54 15.22 -43.85
N ARG A 175 16.78 15.45 -42.78
CA ARG A 175 15.56 14.68 -42.51
C ARG A 175 14.53 15.03 -43.58
N TRP A 176 13.86 14.02 -44.11
CA TRP A 176 13.05 14.17 -45.30
C TRP A 176 11.67 14.78 -45.07
N LEU A 177 11.10 14.63 -43.86
CA LEU A 177 9.78 15.13 -43.49
C LEU A 177 9.83 16.21 -42.40
N ASN A 178 8.85 17.11 -42.41
CA ASN A 178 8.41 17.91 -41.27
C ASN A 178 7.14 17.29 -40.67
N LEU A 179 6.86 17.57 -39.41
CA LEU A 179 5.65 17.12 -38.73
C LEU A 179 4.82 18.32 -38.26
N VAL A 180 3.54 18.33 -38.64
CA VAL A 180 2.51 19.15 -38.00
C VAL A 180 1.56 18.21 -37.26
N LEU A 181 1.54 18.33 -35.93
CA LEU A 181 0.63 17.62 -35.06
C LEU A 181 -0.56 18.54 -34.75
N LEU A 182 -1.71 18.28 -35.37
CA LEU A 182 -2.96 18.98 -35.05
C LEU A 182 -3.63 18.25 -33.89
N VAL A 183 -3.85 18.92 -32.77
CA VAL A 183 -4.49 18.32 -31.59
C VAL A 183 -5.84 18.98 -31.38
N ASP A 184 -6.91 18.19 -31.49
CA ASP A 184 -8.28 18.64 -31.22
C ASP A 184 -8.40 19.13 -29.76
N ASP A 185 -8.98 20.32 -29.58
CA ASP A 185 -9.11 20.99 -28.28
C ASP A 185 -10.54 20.93 -27.68
N GLY A 186 -11.40 20.06 -28.24
CA GLY A 186 -12.70 19.75 -27.68
C GLY A 186 -12.66 19.34 -26.20
N LEU A 187 -13.78 19.52 -25.48
CA LEU A 187 -13.84 19.23 -24.03
C LEU A 187 -13.50 17.78 -23.69
N SER A 188 -13.93 16.82 -24.51
CA SER A 188 -13.64 15.39 -24.36
C SER A 188 -12.17 15.06 -24.60
N MET A 189 -11.44 15.88 -25.37
CA MET A 189 -10.00 15.76 -25.59
C MET A 189 -9.15 16.05 -24.35
N LEU A 190 -9.75 16.59 -23.28
CA LEU A 190 -9.06 16.75 -21.99
C LEU A 190 -8.69 15.40 -21.36
N LEU A 191 -9.49 14.35 -21.58
CA LEU A 191 -9.14 12.98 -21.17
C LEU A 191 -7.88 12.50 -21.88
N TRP A 192 -7.67 12.93 -23.13
CA TRP A 192 -6.59 12.52 -24.02
C TRP A 192 -5.41 13.50 -24.05
N HIS A 193 -5.43 14.56 -23.23
CA HIS A 193 -4.38 15.57 -23.18
C HIS A 193 -2.99 14.97 -22.99
N ARG A 194 -2.86 14.01 -22.06
CA ARG A 194 -1.59 13.31 -21.79
C ARG A 194 -1.14 12.45 -22.97
N LEU A 195 -2.07 11.77 -23.65
CA LEU A 195 -1.77 11.00 -24.87
C LEU A 195 -1.14 11.91 -25.93
N GLY A 196 -1.67 13.11 -26.13
CA GLY A 196 -1.10 14.11 -27.04
C GLY A 196 0.33 14.54 -26.66
N VAL A 197 0.58 14.80 -25.38
CA VAL A 197 1.92 15.18 -24.88
C VAL A 197 2.93 14.02 -25.02
N GLU A 198 2.54 12.80 -24.66
CA GLU A 198 3.41 11.63 -24.77
C GLU A 198 3.71 11.27 -26.23
N LEU A 199 2.70 11.38 -27.12
CA LEU A 199 2.86 11.17 -28.55
C LEU A 199 3.82 12.18 -29.16
N ARG A 200 3.67 13.48 -28.82
CA ARG A 200 4.60 14.53 -29.23
C ARG A 200 6.02 14.17 -28.81
N ALA A 201 6.23 13.86 -27.53
CA ALA A 201 7.56 13.52 -27.01
C ALA A 201 8.13 12.25 -27.67
N LEU A 202 7.28 11.28 -28.03
CA LEU A 202 7.70 10.09 -28.78
C LEU A 202 8.16 10.46 -30.20
N LEU A 203 7.40 11.29 -30.92
CA LEU A 203 7.71 11.70 -32.30
C LEU A 203 8.94 12.61 -32.36
N GLU A 204 9.15 13.47 -31.36
CA GLU A 204 10.38 14.27 -31.21
C GLU A 204 11.60 13.39 -30.95
N ARG A 205 11.50 12.42 -30.01
CA ARG A 205 12.58 11.46 -29.69
C ARG A 205 12.90 10.49 -30.84
N LEU A 206 11.95 10.18 -31.71
CA LEU A 206 12.16 9.35 -32.90
C LEU A 206 13.22 9.97 -33.83
N GLY A 207 13.32 11.30 -33.85
CA GLY A 207 14.30 12.03 -34.66
C GLY A 207 14.09 11.86 -36.17
N ALA A 208 12.86 11.55 -36.60
CA ALA A 208 12.50 11.37 -38.01
C ALA A 208 12.23 12.70 -38.74
N PHE A 209 11.80 13.74 -38.03
CA PHE A 209 11.32 14.99 -38.62
C PHE A 209 12.32 16.14 -38.46
N ALA A 210 12.48 16.99 -39.48
CA ALA A 210 13.36 18.16 -39.43
C ALA A 210 12.79 19.25 -38.51
N LEU A 211 11.50 19.54 -38.65
CA LEU A 211 10.74 20.45 -37.79
C LEU A 211 9.50 19.72 -37.25
N THR A 212 9.16 19.97 -35.98
CA THR A 212 7.90 19.51 -35.38
C THR A 212 7.12 20.72 -34.86
N ARG A 213 5.89 20.88 -35.32
CA ARG A 213 4.95 21.93 -34.87
C ARG A 213 3.72 21.27 -34.25
N VAL A 214 3.24 21.83 -33.15
CA VAL A 214 2.00 21.37 -32.49
C VAL A 214 1.02 22.53 -32.50
N ILE A 215 -0.17 22.30 -33.07
CA ILE A 215 -1.19 23.31 -33.30
C ILE A 215 -2.50 22.81 -32.68
N GLY A 216 -3.23 23.70 -32.01
CA GLY A 216 -4.57 23.41 -31.50
C GLY A 216 -5.60 23.44 -32.61
N LEU A 217 -6.53 22.50 -32.62
CA LEU A 217 -7.62 22.42 -33.57
C LEU A 217 -8.95 22.54 -32.82
N ASP A 218 -9.67 23.62 -33.03
CA ASP A 218 -11.01 23.80 -32.47
C ASP A 218 -12.08 23.26 -33.41
N THR A 219 -12.73 22.19 -32.97
CA THR A 219 -13.79 21.50 -33.71
C THR A 219 -15.18 21.70 -33.09
N ARG A 220 -15.31 22.54 -32.06
CA ARG A 220 -16.58 22.78 -31.33
C ARG A 220 -17.63 23.46 -32.20
N GLY A 221 -17.19 24.36 -33.06
CA GLY A 221 -18.02 25.00 -34.09
C GLY A 221 -18.26 24.08 -35.29
N ARG A 222 -19.19 24.46 -36.18
CA ARG A 222 -19.39 23.76 -37.47
C ARG A 222 -18.23 23.96 -38.43
N THR A 223 -17.48 25.03 -38.27
CA THR A 223 -16.26 25.36 -39.02
C THR A 223 -15.05 25.17 -38.10
N PRO A 224 -14.01 24.44 -38.52
CA PRO A 224 -12.82 24.26 -37.71
C PRO A 224 -11.96 25.51 -37.67
N ALA A 225 -11.39 25.82 -36.50
CA ALA A 225 -10.41 26.90 -36.31
C ALA A 225 -9.07 26.34 -35.82
N LEU A 226 -7.97 27.05 -36.07
CA LEU A 226 -6.64 26.65 -35.62
C LEU A 226 -6.12 27.63 -34.59
N HIS A 227 -5.43 27.13 -33.56
CA HIS A 227 -4.80 27.93 -32.52
C HIS A 227 -3.30 27.63 -32.44
N ALA A 228 -2.50 28.64 -32.12
CA ALA A 228 -1.05 28.48 -32.01
C ALA A 228 -0.60 27.40 -31.01
N ARG A 229 -1.44 27.08 -30.00
CA ARG A 229 -1.21 26.02 -29.02
C ARG A 229 -2.53 25.29 -28.70
N PRO A 230 -2.52 23.96 -28.50
CA PRO A 230 -3.70 23.22 -28.06
C PRO A 230 -4.19 23.67 -26.68
N PHE A 231 -5.50 23.61 -26.47
CA PHE A 231 -6.18 23.89 -25.20
C PHE A 231 -5.92 25.29 -24.59
N SER A 232 -5.55 26.27 -25.42
CA SER A 232 -5.34 27.66 -24.99
C SER A 232 -6.63 28.45 -25.17
N ALA A 233 -7.29 28.84 -24.07
CA ALA A 233 -8.55 29.60 -24.12
C ALA A 233 -8.41 30.98 -24.79
N ASP A 234 -7.22 31.61 -24.67
CA ASP A 234 -6.91 32.94 -25.21
C ASP A 234 -5.86 32.89 -26.35
N GLY A 235 -5.75 31.75 -27.05
CA GLY A 235 -4.73 31.54 -28.08
C GLY A 235 -5.03 32.31 -29.37
N ALA A 236 -4.02 32.98 -29.94
CA ALA A 236 -4.12 33.59 -31.26
C ALA A 236 -4.56 32.57 -32.32
N GLU A 237 -5.63 32.90 -33.05
CA GLU A 237 -6.15 32.09 -34.15
C GLU A 237 -5.17 32.13 -35.34
N LEU A 238 -4.95 30.98 -35.96
CA LEU A 238 -4.10 30.80 -37.12
C LEU A 238 -4.97 30.58 -38.37
N GLN A 239 -4.53 31.11 -39.50
CA GLN A 239 -5.16 30.79 -40.78
C GLN A 239 -4.93 29.31 -41.14
N LEU A 240 -5.96 28.66 -41.69
CA LEU A 240 -5.90 27.28 -42.19
C LEU A 240 -4.77 27.03 -43.20
N SER A 241 -4.43 28.05 -43.98
CA SER A 241 -3.32 28.04 -44.93
C SER A 241 -1.93 27.87 -44.27
N SER A 242 -1.79 28.13 -42.98
CA SER A 242 -0.52 28.04 -42.26
C SER A 242 0.02 26.62 -42.07
N VAL A 243 -0.83 25.62 -42.32
CA VAL A 243 -0.49 24.18 -42.31
C VAL A 243 -0.08 23.69 -43.71
N ASN A 244 -0.39 24.46 -44.76
CA ASN A 244 -0.02 24.10 -46.13
C ASN A 244 1.49 24.22 -46.32
N ASP A 245 2.10 23.15 -46.82
CA ASP A 245 3.49 23.14 -47.25
C ASP A 245 3.57 22.79 -48.75
N PRO A 246 3.82 23.77 -49.62
CA PRO A 246 3.92 23.52 -51.06
C PRO A 246 5.11 22.64 -51.44
N SER A 247 6.06 22.40 -50.53
CA SER A 247 7.17 21.47 -50.78
C SER A 247 6.76 19.99 -50.72
N GLY A 248 5.57 19.69 -50.18
CA GLY A 248 5.07 18.33 -50.00
C GLY A 248 5.85 17.50 -48.98
N ARG A 249 6.67 18.15 -48.14
CA ARG A 249 7.51 17.48 -47.12
C ARG A 249 6.88 17.48 -45.74
N THR A 250 5.74 18.12 -45.56
CA THR A 250 5.05 18.17 -44.27
C THR A 250 4.07 17.03 -44.15
N LEU A 251 4.27 16.21 -43.13
CA LEU A 251 3.33 15.21 -42.66
C LEU A 251 2.38 15.86 -41.66
N VAL A 252 1.08 15.71 -41.87
CA VAL A 252 0.05 16.18 -40.95
C VAL A 252 -0.55 14.99 -40.21
N LEU A 253 -0.48 15.02 -38.88
CA LEU A 253 -1.11 14.01 -38.03
C LEU A 253 -2.16 14.71 -37.15
N VAL A 254 -3.42 14.34 -37.30
CA VAL A 254 -4.54 14.92 -36.54
C VAL A 254 -4.92 14.00 -35.40
N VAL A 255 -4.85 14.46 -34.16
CA VAL A 255 -5.23 13.69 -32.97
C VAL A 255 -6.59 14.17 -32.50
N SER A 256 -7.61 13.30 -32.58
CA SER A 256 -8.99 13.66 -32.24
C SER A 256 -9.79 12.44 -31.74
N ASP A 257 -10.82 12.71 -30.93
CA ASP A 257 -11.86 11.76 -30.56
C ASP A 257 -13.09 11.83 -31.48
N GLY A 258 -13.09 12.73 -32.47
CA GLY A 258 -14.16 12.89 -33.45
C GLY A 258 -15.43 13.56 -32.93
N MET A 259 -15.43 14.11 -31.71
CA MET A 259 -16.67 14.57 -31.07
C MET A 259 -17.06 16.01 -31.38
N GLY A 260 -16.19 16.77 -32.04
CA GLY A 260 -16.46 18.12 -32.53
C GLY A 260 -17.63 18.19 -33.51
N ALA A 261 -18.35 19.32 -33.52
CA ALA A 261 -19.41 19.58 -34.50
C ALA A 261 -18.87 19.65 -35.93
N ALA A 262 -17.62 20.09 -36.12
CA ALA A 262 -16.96 20.16 -37.44
C ALA A 262 -16.76 18.77 -38.09
N TRP A 263 -16.56 17.72 -37.30
CA TRP A 263 -16.47 16.34 -37.80
C TRP A 263 -17.82 15.86 -38.33
N ARG A 264 -18.88 16.01 -37.54
CA ARG A 264 -20.25 15.62 -37.94
C ARG A 264 -20.78 16.43 -39.11
N ALA A 265 -20.41 17.70 -39.19
CA ALA A 265 -20.79 18.58 -40.29
C ALA A 265 -20.03 18.29 -41.60
N GLY A 266 -19.00 17.43 -41.57
CA GLY A 266 -18.14 17.14 -42.71
C GLY A 266 -17.11 18.23 -43.04
N ALA A 267 -17.08 19.33 -42.30
CA ALA A 267 -16.15 20.43 -42.54
C ALA A 267 -14.68 20.02 -42.30
N MET A 268 -14.44 19.08 -41.37
CA MET A 268 -13.12 18.49 -41.18
C MET A 268 -12.69 17.63 -42.37
N HIS A 269 -13.60 16.92 -43.04
CA HIS A 269 -13.29 16.16 -44.25
C HIS A 269 -12.79 17.07 -45.35
N ASP A 270 -13.42 18.24 -45.55
CA ASP A 270 -13.01 19.20 -46.56
C ASP A 270 -11.68 19.90 -46.23
N LEU A 271 -11.36 20.08 -44.94
CA LEU A 271 -10.05 20.55 -44.50
C LEU A 271 -8.94 19.51 -44.80
N LEU A 272 -9.16 18.27 -44.37
CA LEU A 272 -8.22 17.18 -44.57
C LEU A 272 -8.05 16.85 -46.05
N ALA A 273 -9.10 17.03 -46.85
CA ALA A 273 -9.07 16.94 -48.30
C ALA A 273 -7.99 17.83 -48.91
N GLY A 274 -8.00 19.11 -48.53
CA GLY A 274 -7.02 20.08 -48.99
C GLY A 274 -5.59 19.73 -48.57
N GLN A 275 -5.39 19.23 -47.35
CA GLN A 275 -4.07 18.82 -46.86
C GLN A 275 -3.55 17.57 -47.56
N ALA A 276 -4.41 16.57 -47.74
CA ALA A 276 -4.07 15.26 -48.27
C ALA A 276 -3.72 15.30 -49.77
N ALA A 277 -4.08 16.38 -50.46
CA ALA A 277 -3.64 16.66 -51.83
C ALA A 277 -2.17 17.11 -51.92
N HIS A 278 -1.61 17.66 -50.84
CA HIS A 278 -0.27 18.27 -50.84
C HIS A 278 0.79 17.39 -50.15
N GLY A 279 0.39 16.53 -49.23
CA GLY A 279 1.32 15.70 -48.47
C GLY A 279 0.63 14.56 -47.70
N PRO A 280 1.40 13.77 -46.93
CA PRO A 280 0.86 12.67 -46.17
C PRO A 280 0.06 13.17 -44.96
N VAL A 281 -1.19 12.75 -44.89
CA VAL A 281 -2.14 13.09 -43.80
C VAL A 281 -2.65 11.82 -43.15
N ALA A 282 -2.79 11.81 -41.83
CA ALA A 282 -3.48 10.75 -41.10
C ALA A 282 -4.25 11.32 -39.92
N VAL A 283 -5.34 10.66 -39.55
CA VAL A 283 -6.07 10.93 -38.31
C VAL A 283 -5.69 9.84 -37.31
N LEU A 284 -5.25 10.22 -36.12
CA LEU A 284 -5.07 9.33 -34.99
C LEU A 284 -6.30 9.44 -34.10
N HIS A 285 -7.16 8.42 -34.15
CA HIS A 285 -8.37 8.37 -33.35
C HIS A 285 -8.04 7.92 -31.93
N THR A 286 -8.45 8.70 -30.93
CA THR A 286 -8.16 8.40 -29.52
C THR A 286 -9.07 7.33 -28.91
N LEU A 287 -10.25 7.10 -29.51
CA LEU A 287 -11.19 6.04 -29.12
C LEU A 287 -10.82 4.72 -29.80
N ARG A 288 -11.24 3.61 -29.19
CA ARG A 288 -11.11 2.27 -29.79
C ARG A 288 -12.06 2.12 -30.98
N TYR A 289 -11.71 1.24 -31.92
CA TYR A 289 -12.42 1.00 -33.17
C TYR A 289 -13.92 0.71 -32.99
N ASP A 290 -14.29 -0.03 -31.93
CA ASP A 290 -15.68 -0.35 -31.57
C ASP A 290 -16.52 0.87 -31.17
N MET A 291 -15.88 2.00 -30.83
CA MET A 291 -16.55 3.23 -30.44
C MET A 291 -16.61 4.27 -31.57
N TRP A 292 -15.97 4.03 -32.72
CA TRP A 292 -15.90 5.03 -33.80
C TRP A 292 -17.25 5.37 -34.39
N GLU A 293 -18.19 4.43 -34.42
CA GLU A 293 -19.57 4.66 -34.89
C GLU A 293 -20.30 5.75 -34.08
N SER A 294 -19.92 5.94 -32.81
CA SER A 294 -20.47 6.97 -31.94
C SER A 294 -19.80 8.35 -32.09
N SER A 295 -18.71 8.42 -32.87
CA SER A 295 -17.97 9.64 -33.15
C SER A 295 -18.36 10.25 -34.51
N GLY A 296 -17.89 11.46 -34.80
CA GLY A 296 -18.02 12.08 -36.12
C GLY A 296 -17.01 11.57 -37.16
N ILE A 297 -16.18 10.58 -36.81
CA ILE A 297 -15.14 9.99 -37.66
C ILE A 297 -15.55 8.56 -38.02
N ALA A 298 -16.08 8.37 -39.22
CA ALA A 298 -16.33 7.06 -39.79
C ALA A 298 -15.17 6.63 -40.70
N ALA A 299 -14.82 5.34 -40.68
CA ALA A 299 -13.77 4.80 -41.55
C ALA A 299 -13.97 3.32 -41.87
N ASP A 300 -13.85 2.99 -43.16
CA ASP A 300 -13.98 1.63 -43.69
C ASP A 300 -12.62 1.09 -44.10
N ARG A 301 -12.42 -0.23 -44.07
CA ARG A 301 -11.13 -0.84 -44.41
C ARG A 301 -10.95 -0.98 -45.92
N TRP A 302 -9.81 -0.45 -46.40
CA TRP A 302 -9.41 -0.55 -47.80
C TRP A 302 -7.97 -1.01 -47.92
N GLN A 303 -7.67 -1.66 -49.04
CA GLN A 303 -6.30 -1.98 -49.39
C GLN A 303 -5.67 -0.79 -50.13
N VAL A 304 -4.53 -0.33 -49.62
CA VAL A 304 -3.88 0.90 -50.07
C VAL A 304 -2.47 0.59 -50.53
N THR A 305 -2.11 1.05 -51.73
CA THR A 305 -0.76 0.94 -52.28
C THR A 305 -0.24 2.32 -52.64
N THR A 306 0.99 2.64 -52.21
CA THR A 306 1.65 3.88 -52.63
C THR A 306 2.76 3.63 -53.65
N ARG A 307 2.83 4.48 -54.67
CA ARG A 307 3.91 4.46 -55.67
C ARG A 307 5.00 5.50 -55.39
N ARG A 308 4.80 6.37 -54.39
CA ARG A 308 5.73 7.45 -54.02
C ARG A 308 6.01 7.45 -52.52
N ILE A 309 7.28 7.54 -52.17
CA ILE A 309 7.73 7.65 -50.78
C ILE A 309 7.23 9.00 -50.23
N GLY A 310 6.45 8.96 -49.14
CA GLY A 310 5.85 10.15 -48.50
C GLY A 310 5.00 11.02 -49.41
N GLY A 311 4.45 10.44 -50.49
CA GLY A 311 3.57 11.17 -51.40
C GLY A 311 2.25 11.58 -50.74
N ALA A 312 1.60 12.58 -51.33
CA ALA A 312 0.24 12.98 -51.01
C ALA A 312 -0.71 11.78 -51.02
N ASN A 313 -1.68 11.74 -50.11
CA ASN A 313 -2.59 10.60 -50.03
C ASN A 313 -3.38 10.41 -51.32
N THR A 314 -3.72 11.48 -52.02
CA THR A 314 -4.42 11.44 -53.32
C THR A 314 -3.63 10.71 -54.42
N SER A 315 -2.34 10.42 -54.21
CA SER A 315 -1.52 9.62 -55.11
C SER A 315 -1.56 8.11 -54.84
N TRP A 316 -2.29 7.67 -53.82
CA TRP A 316 -2.41 6.26 -53.46
C TRP A 316 -3.44 5.53 -54.35
N GLU A 317 -3.16 4.26 -54.61
CA GLU A 317 -4.06 3.35 -55.30
C GLU A 317 -4.86 2.57 -54.24
N ILE A 318 -6.19 2.59 -54.38
CA ILE A 318 -7.13 2.05 -53.39
C ILE A 318 -7.94 0.95 -54.04
N THR A 319 -7.96 -0.22 -53.43
CA THR A 319 -8.74 -1.37 -53.88
C THR A 319 -9.50 -1.97 -52.71
N ASP A 320 -10.64 -2.59 -53.01
CA ASP A 320 -11.35 -3.40 -52.03
C ASP A 320 -10.53 -4.65 -51.68
N PRO A 321 -10.44 -5.05 -50.40
CA PRO A 321 -9.66 -6.22 -50.00
C PRO A 321 -10.28 -7.56 -50.44
N VAL A 322 -11.58 -7.60 -50.75
CA VAL A 322 -12.34 -8.83 -51.05
C VAL A 322 -12.92 -8.81 -52.46
N LEU A 323 -13.43 -7.65 -52.92
CA LEU A 323 -14.09 -7.52 -54.22
C LEU A 323 -13.08 -7.34 -55.37
N PRO A 324 -13.36 -7.91 -56.56
CA PRO A 324 -12.54 -7.67 -57.75
C PRO A 324 -12.42 -6.19 -58.11
N GLN A 325 -11.27 -5.83 -58.70
CA GLN A 325 -10.97 -4.45 -59.10
C GLN A 325 -12.06 -3.87 -60.00
N GLY A 326 -12.58 -2.69 -59.64
CA GLY A 326 -13.60 -1.96 -60.40
C GLY A 326 -15.05 -2.18 -59.96
N LEU A 327 -15.34 -3.15 -59.07
CA LEU A 327 -16.68 -3.37 -58.53
C LEU A 327 -17.02 -2.48 -57.32
N ALA A 328 -16.02 -2.11 -56.54
CA ALA A 328 -16.14 -1.12 -55.48
C ALA A 328 -15.14 0.01 -55.73
N ALA A 329 -15.62 1.25 -55.69
CA ALA A 329 -14.79 2.44 -55.81
C ALA A 329 -14.81 3.19 -54.48
N PHE A 330 -13.63 3.59 -54.01
CA PHE A 330 -13.52 4.45 -52.85
C PHE A 330 -13.95 5.86 -53.22
N ASP A 331 -15.07 6.32 -52.64
CA ASP A 331 -15.57 7.68 -52.81
C ASP A 331 -15.05 8.58 -51.68
N GLY A 332 -14.07 9.43 -51.99
CA GLY A 332 -13.50 10.37 -51.04
C GLY A 332 -11.99 10.52 -51.16
N ILE A 333 -11.37 10.96 -50.07
CA ILE A 333 -9.93 11.20 -50.01
C ILE A 333 -9.32 10.21 -49.02
N PRO A 334 -8.26 9.47 -49.42
CA PRO A 334 -7.74 8.36 -48.64
C PRO A 334 -6.95 8.83 -47.42
N VAL A 335 -7.64 9.37 -46.42
CA VAL A 335 -7.04 9.73 -45.14
C VAL A 335 -7.18 8.54 -44.20
N PRO A 336 -6.09 7.86 -43.81
CA PRO A 336 -6.17 6.74 -42.90
C PRO A 336 -6.52 7.22 -41.49
N VAL A 337 -7.41 6.48 -40.82
CA VAL A 337 -7.80 6.69 -39.43
C VAL A 337 -7.13 5.62 -38.58
N LEU A 338 -6.13 5.99 -37.80
CA LEU A 338 -5.26 5.08 -37.09
C LEU A 338 -5.60 5.06 -35.61
N GLU A 339 -5.54 3.89 -34.99
CA GLU A 339 -5.45 3.80 -33.53
C GLU A 339 -4.01 4.07 -33.06
N PRO A 340 -3.80 4.53 -31.81
CA PRO A 340 -2.47 4.71 -31.20
C PRO A 340 -1.79 3.39 -30.83
N THR A 341 -1.81 2.41 -31.73
CA THR A 341 -1.23 1.08 -31.55
C THR A 341 -0.01 0.87 -32.46
N PRO A 342 0.98 0.04 -32.04
CA PRO A 342 2.15 -0.27 -32.86
C PRO A 342 1.79 -0.86 -34.23
N ALA A 343 0.72 -1.66 -34.30
CA ALA A 343 0.29 -2.31 -35.53
C ALA A 343 -0.20 -1.30 -36.57
N ALA A 344 -1.15 -0.43 -36.20
CA ALA A 344 -1.74 0.57 -37.10
C ALA A 344 -0.70 1.60 -37.57
N LEU A 345 0.05 2.18 -36.62
CA LEU A 345 1.09 3.16 -36.93
C LEU A 345 2.25 2.55 -37.70
N GLY A 346 2.61 1.28 -37.44
CA GLY A 346 3.65 0.57 -38.16
C GLY A 346 3.28 0.16 -39.58
N ALA A 347 2.02 -0.18 -39.84
CA ALA A 347 1.51 -0.41 -41.20
C ALA A 347 1.58 0.88 -42.02
N TRP A 348 1.08 1.98 -41.48
CA TRP A 348 1.12 3.29 -42.13
C TRP A 348 2.54 3.83 -42.33
N ALA A 349 3.42 3.71 -41.33
CA ALA A 349 4.82 4.15 -41.45
C ALA A 349 5.59 3.39 -42.54
N ARG A 350 5.36 2.08 -42.68
CA ARG A 350 5.95 1.26 -43.75
C ARG A 350 5.42 1.64 -45.12
N LEU A 351 4.11 1.87 -45.22
CA LEU A 351 3.46 2.36 -46.44
C LEU A 351 4.14 3.65 -46.91
N LEU A 352 4.25 4.67 -46.04
CA LEU A 352 4.87 5.95 -46.40
C LEU A 352 6.36 5.83 -46.74
N ALA A 353 7.08 4.94 -46.06
CA ALA A 353 8.52 4.85 -46.19
C ALA A 353 8.98 4.04 -47.40
N SER A 354 8.14 3.23 -48.05
CA SER A 354 8.58 2.28 -49.08
C SER A 354 7.66 2.32 -50.31
N PRO A 355 8.20 2.57 -51.51
CA PRO A 355 7.39 2.58 -52.73
C PRO A 355 6.96 1.15 -53.08
N GLY A 356 5.75 0.98 -53.59
CA GLY A 356 5.17 -0.33 -53.95
C GLY A 356 4.71 -1.17 -52.76
N THR A 357 4.72 -0.61 -51.54
CA THR A 357 4.17 -1.29 -50.37
C THR A 357 2.65 -1.21 -50.38
N THR A 358 2.00 -2.33 -50.06
CA THR A 358 0.55 -2.43 -49.89
C THR A 358 0.22 -2.68 -48.42
N ALA A 359 -0.78 -1.98 -47.91
CA ALA A 359 -1.27 -2.14 -46.54
C ALA A 359 -2.81 -2.03 -46.50
N GLU A 360 -3.45 -2.82 -45.65
CA GLU A 360 -4.86 -2.64 -45.33
C GLU A 360 -4.98 -1.55 -44.25
N LEU A 361 -5.70 -0.47 -44.57
CA LEU A 361 -5.90 0.66 -43.66
C LEU A 361 -7.37 1.08 -43.66
N PRO A 362 -7.94 1.40 -42.49
CA PRO A 362 -9.22 2.10 -42.40
C PRO A 362 -9.08 3.52 -42.97
N LEU A 363 -9.84 3.84 -44.00
CA LEU A 363 -9.86 5.14 -44.67
C LEU A 363 -11.11 5.93 -44.27
N LEU A 364 -10.91 7.22 -44.00
CA LEU A 364 -11.94 8.16 -43.61
C LEU A 364 -13.06 8.23 -44.66
N THR A 365 -14.29 7.97 -44.23
CA THR A 365 -15.48 8.06 -45.05
C THR A 365 -16.24 9.33 -44.74
N ARG A 366 -16.88 9.93 -45.75
CA ARG A 366 -17.75 11.09 -45.53
C ARG A 366 -18.96 10.70 -44.68
N PRO A 367 -19.34 11.51 -43.68
CA PRO A 367 -20.51 11.23 -42.87
C PRO A 367 -21.76 11.25 -43.76
N SER A 368 -22.59 10.22 -43.65
CA SER A 368 -23.83 10.10 -44.43
C SER A 368 -24.81 11.20 -44.03
N ARG A 369 -25.35 11.97 -45.00
CA ARG A 369 -26.35 13.04 -44.73
C ARG A 369 -27.63 12.54 -44.02
N PHE A 370 -27.88 11.23 -44.07
CA PHE A 370 -29.02 10.56 -43.42
C PHE A 370 -28.68 9.92 -42.07
N GLY A 371 -27.41 9.92 -41.66
CA GLY A 371 -26.96 9.47 -40.34
C GLY A 371 -27.12 10.57 -39.30
N ALA A 372 -28.33 11.12 -39.17
CA ALA A 372 -28.63 12.06 -38.10
C ALA A 372 -28.78 11.27 -36.79
N VAL A 373 -27.67 10.99 -36.10
CA VAL A 373 -27.74 10.71 -34.66
C VAL A 373 -28.33 11.96 -34.02
N ALA A 374 -29.50 11.79 -33.42
CA ALA A 374 -30.40 12.86 -33.00
C ALA A 374 -29.65 14.01 -32.29
N ALA A 375 -29.97 15.25 -32.68
CA ALA A 375 -29.51 16.43 -31.95
C ALA A 375 -29.94 16.31 -30.48
N ALA A 376 -28.96 16.49 -29.60
CA ALA A 376 -29.01 16.39 -28.14
C ALA A 376 -30.15 17.19 -27.48
N ARG A 377 -31.36 16.64 -27.51
CA ARG A 377 -32.43 17.01 -26.58
C ARG A 377 -32.73 15.72 -25.79
N ASP A 378 -32.39 15.75 -24.50
CA ASP A 378 -32.50 14.67 -23.50
C ASP A 378 -31.39 13.62 -23.29
N LEU A 379 -30.20 13.79 -23.89
CA LEU A 379 -29.01 12.99 -23.52
C LEU A 379 -28.50 13.24 -22.08
N GLY A 380 -29.08 14.19 -21.34
CA GLY A 380 -28.70 14.47 -19.95
C GLY A 380 -29.35 13.54 -18.92
N SER A 381 -30.26 12.65 -19.33
CA SER A 381 -30.92 11.71 -18.43
C SER A 381 -30.02 10.52 -18.14
N ALA A 382 -29.79 10.23 -16.85
CA ALA A 382 -29.07 9.05 -16.40
C ALA A 382 -29.69 7.74 -16.93
N GLN A 383 -30.98 7.74 -17.30
CA GLN A 383 -31.64 6.60 -17.92
C GLN A 383 -31.19 6.35 -19.36
N HIS A 384 -31.15 7.39 -20.21
CA HIS A 384 -30.63 7.26 -21.58
C HIS A 384 -29.17 6.84 -21.59
N PHE A 385 -28.37 7.35 -20.64
CA PHE A 385 -27.00 6.89 -20.48
C PHE A 385 -26.93 5.42 -20.07
N ARG A 386 -27.78 4.95 -19.15
CA ARG A 386 -27.86 3.54 -18.76
C ARG A 386 -28.15 2.62 -19.93
N ASP A 387 -29.04 3.05 -20.84
CA ASP A 387 -29.48 2.23 -21.97
C ASP A 387 -28.42 2.19 -23.10
N ALA A 388 -27.51 3.16 -23.15
CA ALA A 388 -26.49 3.29 -24.20
C ALA A 388 -25.05 2.94 -23.75
N ALA A 389 -24.74 3.03 -22.46
CA ALA A 389 -23.40 2.82 -21.93
C ALA A 389 -23.14 1.37 -21.53
N THR A 390 -21.88 0.98 -21.54
CA THR A 390 -21.46 -0.31 -20.96
C THR A 390 -21.79 -0.35 -19.46
N PRO A 391 -22.10 -1.54 -18.89
CA PRO A 391 -22.36 -1.68 -17.46
C PRO A 391 -21.21 -1.12 -16.60
N GLU A 392 -19.97 -1.32 -17.03
CA GLU A 392 -18.77 -0.81 -16.38
C GLU A 392 -18.68 0.71 -16.42
N ALA A 393 -19.03 1.36 -17.54
CA ALA A 393 -19.07 2.81 -17.64
C ALA A 393 -20.22 3.41 -16.80
N TYR A 394 -21.38 2.76 -16.77
CA TYR A 394 -22.51 3.17 -15.93
C TYR A 394 -22.16 3.10 -14.44
N ARG A 395 -21.53 2.00 -14.01
CA ARG A 395 -21.05 1.84 -12.63
C ARG A 395 -19.95 2.85 -12.31
N LEU A 396 -19.02 3.10 -13.23
CA LEU A 396 -17.98 4.13 -13.07
C LEU A 396 -18.57 5.54 -12.91
N ALA A 397 -19.64 5.87 -13.66
CA ALA A 397 -20.34 7.14 -13.52
C ALA A 397 -20.89 7.36 -12.10
N ALA A 398 -21.36 6.32 -11.42
CA ALA A 398 -21.80 6.39 -10.03
C ALA A 398 -20.65 6.72 -9.06
N HIS A 399 -19.50 6.07 -9.22
CA HIS A 399 -18.30 6.36 -8.41
C HIS A 399 -17.77 7.78 -8.68
N LEU A 400 -17.84 8.26 -9.92
CA LEU A 400 -17.49 9.64 -10.26
C LEU A 400 -18.50 10.64 -9.66
N ALA A 401 -19.80 10.36 -9.75
CA ALA A 401 -20.84 11.20 -9.17
C ALA A 401 -20.69 11.34 -7.65
N ALA A 402 -20.28 10.26 -6.96
CA ALA A 402 -20.04 10.26 -5.52
C ALA A 402 -18.94 11.23 -5.07
N VAL A 403 -17.96 11.49 -5.93
CA VAL A 403 -16.76 12.31 -5.62
C VAL A 403 -16.78 13.66 -6.38
N SER A 404 -17.91 14.01 -6.99
CA SER A 404 -18.09 15.26 -7.73
C SER A 404 -18.32 16.48 -6.80
N PRO A 405 -17.84 17.69 -7.14
CA PRO A 405 -17.18 18.09 -8.39
C PRO A 405 -15.71 17.65 -8.47
N LEU A 406 -15.22 17.36 -9.69
CA LEU A 406 -13.92 16.71 -9.91
C LEU A 406 -13.25 17.13 -11.23
N SER A 407 -11.91 17.00 -11.30
CA SER A 407 -11.09 17.27 -12.49
C SER A 407 -10.65 15.97 -13.18
N VAL A 408 -10.09 16.05 -14.39
CA VAL A 408 -9.64 14.85 -15.14
C VAL A 408 -8.63 13.99 -14.35
N PRO A 409 -7.61 14.54 -13.65
CA PRO A 409 -6.74 13.74 -12.79
C PRO A 409 -7.49 12.98 -11.69
N VAL A 410 -8.53 13.60 -11.12
CA VAL A 410 -9.37 12.95 -10.10
C VAL A 410 -10.23 11.85 -10.74
N MET A 411 -10.78 12.08 -11.94
CA MET A 411 -11.49 11.03 -12.69
C MET A 411 -10.63 9.78 -12.86
N ARG A 412 -9.34 9.96 -13.19
CA ARG A 412 -8.38 8.88 -13.34
C ARG A 412 -8.04 8.20 -12.01
N LEU A 413 -7.97 8.96 -10.92
CA LEU A 413 -7.82 8.40 -9.57
C LEU A 413 -9.01 7.49 -9.22
N VAL A 414 -10.24 7.95 -9.46
CA VAL A 414 -11.46 7.15 -9.25
C VAL A 414 -11.43 5.89 -10.14
N GLN A 415 -11.10 6.05 -11.42
CA GLN A 415 -10.93 4.94 -12.36
C GLN A 415 -9.92 3.89 -11.87
N SER A 416 -8.83 4.30 -11.22
CA SER A 416 -7.82 3.37 -10.66
C SER A 416 -8.23 2.74 -9.32
N ALA A 417 -9.19 3.35 -8.61
CA ALA A 417 -9.58 2.96 -7.26
C ALA A 417 -10.74 1.96 -7.23
N VAL A 418 -11.55 1.91 -8.30
CA VAL A 418 -12.67 0.97 -8.42
C VAL A 418 -12.17 -0.49 -8.43
N PRO A 419 -12.98 -1.45 -7.92
CA PRO A 419 -12.53 -2.84 -7.75
C PRO A 419 -12.45 -3.68 -9.04
N TRP A 420 -12.83 -3.13 -10.19
CA TRP A 420 -12.78 -3.80 -11.50
C TRP A 420 -11.80 -3.09 -12.46
N PRO A 421 -11.34 -3.73 -13.54
CA PRO A 421 -10.42 -3.11 -14.48
C PRO A 421 -11.12 -2.05 -15.34
N ALA A 422 -11.25 -0.83 -14.82
CA ALA A 422 -11.83 0.30 -15.55
C ALA A 422 -10.81 0.90 -16.53
N SER A 423 -11.18 1.00 -17.82
CA SER A 423 -10.34 1.54 -18.87
C SER A 423 -10.62 3.02 -19.15
N THR A 424 -9.72 3.70 -19.88
CA THR A 424 -9.97 5.08 -20.32
C THR A 424 -11.17 5.15 -21.29
N SER A 425 -11.51 4.05 -21.97
CA SER A 425 -12.72 3.94 -22.79
C SER A 425 -14.00 4.07 -21.96
N HIS A 426 -14.07 3.40 -20.80
CA HIS A 426 -15.22 3.55 -19.89
C HIS A 426 -15.35 4.99 -19.38
N LEU A 427 -14.23 5.64 -19.07
CA LEU A 427 -14.25 7.05 -18.66
C LEU A 427 -14.67 7.97 -19.81
N ALA A 428 -14.26 7.65 -21.04
CA ALA A 428 -14.70 8.37 -22.24
C ALA A 428 -16.21 8.20 -22.45
N GLU A 429 -16.77 7.00 -22.33
CA GLU A 429 -18.23 6.79 -22.41
C GLU A 429 -18.99 7.70 -21.45
N VAL A 430 -18.57 7.82 -20.19
CA VAL A 430 -19.21 8.72 -19.21
C VAL A 430 -19.16 10.18 -19.63
N PHE A 431 -18.02 10.62 -20.16
CA PHE A 431 -17.81 12.00 -20.58
C PHE A 431 -18.58 12.34 -21.87
N LEU A 432 -18.66 11.38 -22.80
CA LEU A 432 -19.38 11.48 -24.07
C LEU A 432 -20.89 11.30 -23.90
N GLY A 433 -21.31 10.59 -22.86
CA GLY A 433 -22.71 10.37 -22.48
C GLY A 433 -23.45 11.62 -22.00
N GLY A 434 -22.79 12.78 -21.91
CA GLY A 434 -23.43 14.07 -21.65
C GLY A 434 -23.88 14.30 -20.19
N LEU A 435 -23.54 13.39 -19.28
CA LEU A 435 -23.88 13.48 -17.85
C LEU A 435 -23.03 14.51 -17.09
N VAL A 436 -21.83 14.77 -17.59
CA VAL A 436 -20.80 15.59 -16.95
C VAL A 436 -20.74 16.96 -17.64
N ARG A 437 -20.77 18.05 -16.86
CA ARG A 437 -20.75 19.44 -17.36
C ARG A 437 -19.62 20.24 -16.71
N PRO A 438 -19.00 21.21 -17.43
CA PRO A 438 -18.03 22.11 -16.83
C PRO A 438 -18.62 22.88 -15.65
N ALA A 439 -17.86 23.00 -14.55
CA ALA A 439 -18.23 23.72 -13.33
C ALA A 439 -17.18 24.82 -13.01
N PRO A 440 -17.56 25.88 -12.28
CA PRO A 440 -16.64 26.94 -11.89
C PRO A 440 -15.52 26.40 -10.99
N ALA A 441 -14.31 26.90 -11.17
CA ALA A 441 -13.14 26.49 -10.40
C ALA A 441 -13.15 27.09 -8.97
N PRO A 442 -12.54 26.41 -7.98
CA PRO A 442 -12.49 26.86 -6.58
C PRO A 442 -11.60 28.08 -6.34
N VAL A 443 -10.69 28.37 -7.28
CA VAL A 443 -9.65 29.38 -7.13
C VAL A 443 -9.69 30.36 -8.29
N ALA A 444 -9.40 31.63 -8.00
CA ALA A 444 -9.32 32.67 -9.02
C ALA A 444 -8.02 32.53 -9.83
N GLY A 445 -8.14 32.40 -11.16
CA GLY A 445 -7.01 32.37 -12.10
C GLY A 445 -7.20 31.38 -13.26
N PRO A 446 -6.44 31.53 -14.37
CA PRO A 446 -6.49 30.60 -15.49
C PRO A 446 -5.87 29.25 -15.08
N LEU A 447 -6.72 28.25 -14.85
CA LEU A 447 -6.27 26.88 -14.60
C LEU A 447 -5.75 26.24 -15.90
N PRO A 448 -4.69 25.40 -15.84
CA PRO A 448 -4.33 24.54 -16.95
C PRO A 448 -5.54 23.73 -17.42
N ALA A 449 -5.70 23.51 -18.72
CA ALA A 449 -6.91 22.92 -19.29
C ALA A 449 -7.32 21.57 -18.66
N LYS A 450 -6.35 20.72 -18.32
CA LYS A 450 -6.57 19.43 -17.63
C LYS A 450 -7.12 19.56 -16.20
N HIS A 451 -7.04 20.74 -15.60
CA HIS A 451 -7.55 21.05 -14.26
C HIS A 451 -8.92 21.72 -14.28
N ARG A 452 -9.57 21.79 -15.45
CA ARG A 452 -10.97 22.22 -15.54
C ARG A 452 -11.83 21.30 -14.68
N VAL A 453 -12.71 21.90 -13.89
CA VAL A 453 -13.59 21.18 -12.97
C VAL A 453 -14.88 20.83 -13.68
N PHE A 454 -15.38 19.63 -13.38
CA PHE A 454 -16.60 19.09 -13.92
C PHE A 454 -17.52 18.62 -12.81
N ASP A 455 -18.82 18.72 -13.04
CA ASP A 455 -19.84 18.23 -12.12
C ASP A 455 -20.99 17.54 -12.87
N PHE A 456 -21.71 16.66 -12.18
CA PHE A 456 -22.92 16.03 -12.67
C PHE A 456 -24.13 16.91 -12.37
N THR A 457 -25.19 16.79 -13.16
CA THR A 457 -26.47 17.42 -12.80
C THR A 457 -27.07 16.75 -11.56
N GLU A 458 -27.75 17.49 -10.68
CA GLU A 458 -28.35 16.90 -9.46
C GLU A 458 -29.34 15.74 -9.73
N PRO A 459 -30.19 15.78 -10.78
CA PRO A 459 -31.01 14.63 -11.15
C PRO A 459 -30.18 13.40 -11.53
N ALA A 460 -29.09 13.59 -12.28
CA ALA A 460 -28.21 12.49 -12.67
C ALA A 460 -27.46 11.90 -11.46
N LYS A 461 -27.00 12.74 -10.52
CA LYS A 461 -26.33 12.26 -9.29
C LYS A 461 -27.22 11.33 -8.48
N THR A 462 -28.49 11.69 -8.28
CA THR A 462 -29.42 10.87 -7.49
C THR A 462 -29.57 9.48 -8.10
N VAL A 463 -29.88 9.40 -9.40
CA VAL A 463 -30.05 8.12 -10.10
C VAL A 463 -28.76 7.28 -10.09
N LEU A 464 -27.61 7.90 -10.30
CA LEU A 464 -26.32 7.20 -10.33
C LEU A 464 -25.89 6.71 -8.94
N LEU A 465 -26.14 7.48 -7.87
CA LEU A 465 -25.79 7.06 -6.51
C LEU A 465 -26.65 5.90 -6.02
N ASP A 466 -27.89 5.80 -6.50
CA ASP A 466 -28.79 4.68 -6.19
C ASP A 466 -28.45 3.42 -7.02
N ALA A 467 -27.65 3.54 -8.08
CA ALA A 467 -27.29 2.44 -8.97
C ALA A 467 -26.23 1.48 -8.39
N VAL A 468 -25.49 1.89 -7.35
CA VAL A 468 -24.36 1.14 -6.78
C VAL A 468 -24.51 1.02 -5.25
N PRO A 469 -24.19 -0.14 -4.64
CA PRO A 469 -24.25 -0.29 -3.19
C PRO A 469 -23.43 0.78 -2.45
N GLN A 470 -24.00 1.36 -1.40
CA GLN A 470 -23.37 2.43 -0.60
C GLN A 470 -22.00 2.01 -0.04
N THR A 471 -21.88 0.76 0.39
CA THR A 471 -20.62 0.19 0.89
C THR A 471 -19.51 0.22 -0.17
N GLU A 472 -19.85 0.09 -1.44
CA GLU A 472 -18.89 0.12 -2.55
C GLU A 472 -18.42 1.55 -2.84
N LEU A 473 -19.34 2.52 -2.83
CA LEU A 473 -19.02 3.95 -2.98
C LEU A 473 -18.14 4.46 -1.84
N LEU A 474 -18.44 4.05 -0.59
CA LEU A 474 -17.65 4.40 0.59
C LEU A 474 -16.24 3.77 0.54
N ARG A 475 -16.13 2.49 0.15
CA ARG A 475 -14.82 1.82 -0.01
C ARG A 475 -13.94 2.54 -1.04
N THR A 476 -14.51 2.88 -2.19
CA THR A 476 -13.78 3.59 -3.26
C THR A 476 -13.36 4.98 -2.81
N SER A 477 -14.23 5.70 -2.10
CA SER A 477 -13.92 7.02 -1.52
C SER A 477 -12.79 6.96 -0.48
N ARG A 478 -12.79 5.95 0.41
CA ARG A 478 -11.71 5.73 1.39
C ARG A 478 -10.39 5.40 0.72
N ARG A 479 -10.42 4.55 -0.32
CA ARG A 479 -9.22 4.19 -1.10
C ARG A 479 -8.61 5.40 -1.81
N ILE A 480 -9.45 6.29 -2.33
CA ILE A 480 -9.05 7.61 -2.88
C ILE A 480 -8.42 8.49 -1.80
N GLY A 481 -9.06 8.61 -0.63
CA GLY A 481 -8.54 9.37 0.51
C GLY A 481 -7.15 8.91 0.94
N LEU A 482 -6.99 7.60 1.18
CA LEU A 482 -5.70 6.97 1.52
C LEU A 482 -4.63 7.22 0.44
N ARG A 483 -5.01 7.15 -0.84
CA ARG A 483 -4.07 7.39 -1.94
C ARG A 483 -3.61 8.84 -2.01
N LEU A 484 -4.50 9.79 -1.75
CA LEU A 484 -4.16 11.22 -1.68
C LEU A 484 -3.26 11.53 -0.47
N GLU A 485 -3.53 10.92 0.69
CA GLU A 485 -2.68 11.05 1.88
C GLU A 485 -1.26 10.52 1.66
N GLN A 486 -1.10 9.38 0.99
CA GLN A 486 0.21 8.82 0.60
C GLN A 486 1.03 9.73 -0.33
N LEU A 487 0.35 10.62 -1.05
CA LEU A 487 0.95 11.51 -2.06
C LEU A 487 1.21 12.92 -1.54
N ALA A 488 0.73 13.25 -0.34
CA ALA A 488 1.01 14.51 0.33
C ALA A 488 2.52 14.60 0.67
N GLY A 489 3.20 15.64 0.19
CA GLY A 489 4.59 15.97 0.53
C GLY A 489 5.71 15.49 -0.41
N ASN A 490 5.42 14.72 -1.48
CA ASN A 490 6.47 13.98 -2.22
C ASN A 490 6.55 14.20 -3.77
N SER A 491 5.95 15.23 -4.39
CA SER A 491 5.99 15.30 -5.87
C SER A 491 5.82 16.70 -6.53
N PRO A 492 6.24 16.92 -7.81
CA PRO A 492 6.23 18.22 -8.51
C PRO A 492 5.02 18.67 -9.37
N ASP A 493 3.88 17.96 -9.56
CA ASP A 493 2.71 18.51 -10.31
C ASP A 493 1.29 18.10 -9.85
N PHE A 494 0.37 19.09 -9.70
CA PHE A 494 -1.10 19.07 -9.34
C PHE A 494 -1.53 19.77 -8.01
N PRO A 495 -2.73 20.39 -7.93
CA PRO A 495 -3.42 20.69 -6.67
C PRO A 495 -4.74 19.91 -6.53
N ALA A 496 -4.73 18.74 -5.90
CA ALA A 496 -5.90 18.24 -5.18
C ALA A 496 -5.89 18.92 -3.81
N TRP A 497 -6.97 19.60 -3.46
CA TRP A 497 -7.01 20.33 -2.21
C TRP A 497 -7.35 19.38 -1.06
N LEU A 498 -6.31 18.96 -0.34
CA LEU A 498 -6.44 18.26 0.93
C LEU A 498 -6.47 19.33 2.03
N ALA A 499 -7.51 19.34 2.87
CA ALA A 499 -7.52 20.21 4.04
C ALA A 499 -6.36 19.82 4.93
N HIS A 500 -5.45 20.76 5.15
CA HIS A 500 -4.27 20.55 5.99
C HIS A 500 -4.01 21.82 6.79
N PRO A 501 -3.79 21.73 8.12
CA PRO A 501 -3.57 22.89 8.98
C PRO A 501 -2.46 23.83 8.46
N ASP A 502 -1.43 23.25 7.84
CA ASP A 502 -0.27 23.96 7.30
C ASP A 502 -0.33 24.25 5.77
N GLY A 503 -1.50 24.14 5.14
CA GLY A 503 -1.66 24.38 3.70
C GLY A 503 -1.42 25.83 3.27
N ALA A 504 -0.75 26.05 2.14
CA ALA A 504 -0.39 27.38 1.64
C ALA A 504 -1.49 28.09 0.82
N ALA A 505 -2.62 27.43 0.56
CA ALA A 505 -3.70 27.96 -0.28
C ALA A 505 -5.04 28.01 0.44
N ASP A 506 -5.82 29.03 0.08
CA ASP A 506 -7.10 29.38 0.71
C ASP A 506 -8.28 28.86 -0.12
N LEU A 507 -9.05 27.92 0.42
CA LEU A 507 -10.29 27.43 -0.21
C LEU A 507 -11.52 28.26 0.21
N PRO A 508 -12.41 28.63 -0.73
CA PRO A 508 -13.70 29.23 -0.40
C PRO A 508 -14.59 28.28 0.40
N ALA A 509 -15.41 28.83 1.31
CA ALA A 509 -16.30 28.06 2.20
C ALA A 509 -17.32 27.15 1.48
N SER A 510 -17.63 27.43 0.21
CA SER A 510 -18.50 26.61 -0.65
C SER A 510 -17.84 25.30 -1.12
N HIS A 511 -16.55 25.11 -0.89
CA HIS A 511 -15.78 23.96 -1.36
C HIS A 511 -15.34 23.05 -0.21
N HIS A 512 -15.54 21.76 -0.43
CA HIS A 512 -15.42 20.70 0.58
C HIS A 512 -14.20 19.81 0.26
N PRO A 513 -13.28 19.56 1.22
CA PRO A 513 -12.11 18.70 1.01
C PRO A 513 -12.50 17.26 0.64
N PHE A 514 -11.66 16.50 -0.07
CA PHE A 514 -11.95 15.09 -0.44
C PHE A 514 -12.32 14.19 0.76
N THR A 515 -11.77 14.45 1.94
CA THR A 515 -12.09 13.74 3.19
C THR A 515 -13.49 14.04 3.75
N SER A 516 -14.19 15.04 3.21
CA SER A 516 -15.57 15.38 3.57
C SER A 516 -16.62 14.77 2.63
N VAL A 517 -16.19 14.10 1.56
CA VAL A 517 -17.05 13.33 0.63
C VAL A 517 -17.78 12.21 1.38
N GLU A 518 -17.10 11.55 2.31
CA GLU A 518 -17.69 10.53 3.18
C GLU A 518 -18.80 11.12 4.05
N ARG A 519 -18.62 12.32 4.63
CA ARG A 519 -19.67 13.00 5.42
C ARG A 519 -20.88 13.39 4.57
N ARG A 520 -20.68 13.79 3.31
CA ARG A 520 -21.77 14.15 2.40
C ARG A 520 -22.59 12.93 1.98
N LEU A 521 -21.92 11.85 1.60
CA LEU A 521 -22.58 10.56 1.32
C LEU A 521 -23.34 10.07 2.55
N LEU A 522 -22.72 10.08 3.73
CA LEU A 522 -23.35 9.71 4.99
C LEU A 522 -24.57 10.59 5.33
N SER A 523 -24.45 11.92 5.21
CA SER A 523 -25.56 12.85 5.44
C SER A 523 -26.73 12.67 4.47
N ARG A 524 -26.46 12.32 3.21
CA ARG A 524 -27.47 12.12 2.16
C ARG A 524 -28.15 10.76 2.27
N PHE A 525 -27.49 9.77 2.86
CA PHE A 525 -28.05 8.45 3.19
C PHE A 525 -28.71 8.41 4.58
N GLY A 526 -29.00 9.57 5.18
CA GLY A 526 -29.75 9.68 6.44
C GLY A 526 -28.93 9.42 7.70
N VAL A 527 -27.59 9.31 7.59
CA VAL A 527 -26.69 9.25 8.74
C VAL A 527 -26.38 10.69 9.16
N SER A 528 -27.02 11.16 10.23
CA SER A 528 -26.71 12.46 10.83
C SER A 528 -25.32 12.42 11.48
N VAL A 529 -24.29 12.69 10.68
CA VAL A 529 -22.97 13.07 11.21
C VAL A 529 -23.11 14.51 11.69
N GLY A 530 -23.06 14.72 13.01
CA GLY A 530 -23.25 16.03 13.64
C GLY A 530 -22.49 17.13 12.90
N GLY A 531 -23.24 18.04 12.28
CA GLY A 531 -22.67 19.26 11.72
C GLY A 531 -22.16 20.18 12.84
N PRO A 532 -21.26 21.13 12.52
CA PRO A 532 -20.96 22.20 13.45
C PRO A 532 -22.25 23.00 13.69
N ARG A 533 -22.76 22.98 14.92
CA ARG A 533 -23.81 23.91 15.36
C ARG A 533 -23.26 25.34 15.21
N PRO A 534 -24.04 26.31 14.71
CA PRO A 534 -23.74 27.72 14.95
C PRO A 534 -23.71 27.92 16.47
N GLY A 535 -22.65 28.54 16.98
CA GLY A 535 -22.43 28.67 18.42
C GLY A 535 -23.65 29.27 19.12
N PRO A 536 -24.05 28.78 20.30
CA PRO A 536 -24.96 29.52 21.15
C PRO A 536 -24.20 30.75 21.66
N GLY A 537 -24.85 31.91 21.65
CA GLY A 537 -24.40 33.07 22.42
C GLY A 537 -24.21 32.73 23.89
N PRO A 538 -23.63 33.64 24.70
CA PRO A 538 -23.17 33.35 26.04
C PRO A 538 -24.36 33.06 26.97
N GLY A 539 -24.72 31.79 27.07
CA GLY A 539 -25.56 31.23 28.12
C GLY A 539 -24.69 30.69 29.25
N PRO A 540 -25.18 30.67 30.49
CA PRO A 540 -24.38 30.36 31.67
C PRO A 540 -23.83 28.92 31.59
N ALA A 541 -22.62 28.74 32.14
CA ALA A 541 -21.83 27.51 32.10
C ALA A 541 -22.65 26.24 32.42
N PRO A 542 -22.38 25.09 31.76
CA PRO A 542 -23.09 23.87 32.06
C PRO A 542 -22.63 23.32 33.41
N ALA A 543 -23.59 23.19 34.31
CA ALA A 543 -23.51 22.27 35.44
C ALA A 543 -23.34 20.83 34.91
N ALA A 544 -22.64 20.02 35.70
CA ALA A 544 -22.57 18.58 35.52
C ALA A 544 -23.97 17.97 35.65
N ASP A 545 -24.58 17.59 34.52
CA ASP A 545 -25.61 16.56 34.43
C ASP A 545 -25.94 16.35 32.95
N THR A 546 -25.70 15.16 32.39
CA THR A 546 -26.27 14.79 31.08
C THR A 546 -26.64 13.32 31.08
N ASP A 547 -27.84 13.04 31.56
CA ASP A 547 -28.62 11.88 31.15
C ASP A 547 -29.09 12.09 29.70
N ASP A 548 -28.84 11.12 28.82
CA ASP A 548 -29.29 11.06 27.41
C ASP A 548 -30.81 10.78 27.26
N TRP A 549 -31.58 11.07 28.30
CA TRP A 549 -33.03 10.91 28.33
C TRP A 549 -33.69 12.23 27.96
N GLY A 550 -34.47 12.24 26.88
CA GLY A 550 -35.32 13.38 26.55
C GLY A 550 -36.41 13.57 27.61
N PRO A 551 -36.94 14.80 27.77
CA PRO A 551 -38.13 15.02 28.59
C PRO A 551 -39.30 14.19 28.05
N LEU A 552 -40.22 13.80 28.95
CA LEU A 552 -41.48 13.18 28.54
C LEU A 552 -42.23 14.15 27.61
N ALA A 553 -42.78 13.63 26.51
CA ALA A 553 -43.67 14.40 25.65
C ALA A 553 -45.04 14.57 26.33
N ALA A 554 -45.81 15.56 25.87
CA ALA A 554 -47.14 15.86 26.42
C ALA A 554 -48.11 14.66 26.36
N ASP A 555 -47.95 13.79 25.37
CA ASP A 555 -48.79 12.61 25.13
C ASP A 555 -48.27 11.34 25.82
N ASP A 556 -47.13 11.40 26.52
CA ASP A 556 -46.59 10.24 27.24
C ASP A 556 -47.33 10.03 28.57
N PRO A 557 -47.62 8.76 28.95
CA PRO A 557 -48.20 8.47 30.26
C PRO A 557 -47.23 8.88 31.38
N ARG A 558 -47.75 9.42 32.49
CA ARG A 558 -46.91 9.76 33.66
C ARG A 558 -46.54 8.53 34.49
N GLU A 559 -47.32 7.47 34.37
CA GLU A 559 -47.14 6.22 35.09
C GLU A 559 -47.51 5.04 34.20
N ILE A 560 -46.70 3.99 34.22
CA ILE A 560 -46.98 2.70 33.58
C ILE A 560 -46.70 1.61 34.61
N GLY A 561 -47.65 0.71 34.85
CA GLY A 561 -47.40 -0.48 35.67
C GLY A 561 -46.95 -0.20 37.12
N GLY A 562 -47.33 0.95 37.70
CA GLY A 562 -46.86 1.37 39.02
C GLY A 562 -45.51 2.12 39.04
N PHE A 563 -44.90 2.35 37.86
CA PHE A 563 -43.65 3.09 37.70
C PHE A 563 -43.90 4.52 37.25
N THR A 564 -43.45 5.50 38.04
CA THR A 564 -43.50 6.91 37.66
C THR A 564 -42.40 7.19 36.64
N LEU A 565 -42.78 7.64 35.44
CA LEU A 565 -41.84 7.91 34.36
C LEU A 565 -41.14 9.27 34.55
N ARG A 566 -39.85 9.33 34.22
CA ARG A 566 -39.00 10.53 34.40
C ARG A 566 -38.31 11.01 33.13
N GLY A 567 -38.14 10.13 32.15
CA GLY A 567 -37.48 10.46 30.90
C GLY A 567 -37.85 9.48 29.79
N ARG A 568 -37.72 9.92 28.55
CA ARG A 568 -38.08 9.18 27.35
C ARG A 568 -36.89 9.02 26.41
N ARG A 569 -36.79 7.84 25.80
CA ARG A 569 -35.92 7.56 24.66
C ARG A 569 -36.66 6.79 23.59
N ARG A 570 -36.52 7.23 22.33
CA ARG A 570 -37.13 6.53 21.19
C ARG A 570 -36.19 5.43 20.71
N GLY A 571 -36.64 4.18 20.75
CA GLY A 571 -35.97 3.04 20.14
C GLY A 571 -36.47 2.76 18.71
N ARG A 572 -35.80 1.81 18.04
CA ARG A 572 -36.12 1.40 16.66
C ARG A 572 -37.56 0.90 16.52
N ARG A 573 -37.99 0.01 17.43
CA ARG A 573 -39.33 -0.59 17.44
C ARG A 573 -40.12 -0.38 18.75
N THR A 574 -39.44 0.03 19.82
CA THR A 574 -40.05 0.29 21.14
C THR A 574 -39.81 1.74 21.57
N LEU A 575 -40.71 2.29 22.38
CA LEU A 575 -40.45 3.43 23.24
C LEU A 575 -39.85 2.92 24.53
N VAL A 576 -38.83 3.60 25.03
CA VAL A 576 -38.16 3.27 26.28
C VAL A 576 -38.33 4.45 27.22
N TYR A 577 -38.69 4.18 28.46
CA TYR A 577 -38.84 5.17 29.51
C TYR A 577 -37.96 4.81 30.68
N ARG A 578 -37.38 5.83 31.31
CA ARG A 578 -36.81 5.69 32.65
C ARG A 578 -37.92 5.90 33.66
N GLY A 579 -38.10 4.99 34.60
CA GLY A 579 -39.09 5.13 35.65
C GLY A 579 -38.62 4.59 36.99
N GLU A 580 -39.36 4.91 38.03
CA GLU A 580 -39.06 4.52 39.39
C GLU A 580 -40.33 4.06 40.11
N ALA A 581 -40.24 2.96 40.85
CA ALA A 581 -41.30 2.48 41.73
C ALA A 581 -40.70 2.06 43.07
N ARG A 582 -41.23 2.61 44.19
CA ARG A 582 -40.81 2.26 45.56
C ARG A 582 -39.28 2.31 45.78
N GLY A 583 -38.59 3.30 45.19
CA GLY A 583 -37.13 3.46 45.29
C GLY A 583 -36.31 2.56 44.35
N THR A 584 -36.95 1.74 43.51
CA THR A 584 -36.28 0.89 42.51
C THR A 584 -36.31 1.57 41.15
N GLN A 585 -35.13 1.84 40.58
CA GLN A 585 -34.99 2.33 39.20
C GLN A 585 -35.28 1.22 38.20
N ALA A 586 -36.06 1.53 37.17
CA ALA A 586 -36.43 0.61 36.11
C ALA A 586 -36.37 1.29 34.75
N VAL A 587 -36.13 0.47 33.72
CA VAL A 587 -36.30 0.85 32.33
C VAL A 587 -37.56 0.17 31.82
N ILE A 588 -38.54 0.96 31.38
CA ILE A 588 -39.84 0.48 30.91
C ILE A 588 -39.85 0.54 29.39
N ARG A 589 -40.11 -0.60 28.73
CA ARG A 589 -40.27 -0.71 27.28
C ARG A 589 -41.74 -0.90 26.92
N VAL A 590 -42.17 -0.18 25.89
CA VAL A 590 -43.54 -0.17 25.38
C VAL A 590 -43.48 -0.19 23.84
N PRO A 591 -44.40 -0.85 23.13
CA PRO A 591 -44.46 -0.80 21.68
C PRO A 591 -44.65 0.63 21.20
N ARG A 592 -44.05 0.94 20.05
CA ARG A 592 -44.27 2.23 19.42
C ARG A 592 -45.71 2.32 18.88
N PRO A 593 -46.47 3.38 19.24
CA PRO A 593 -47.86 3.52 18.79
C PRO A 593 -47.96 3.82 17.29
N ASP A 594 -46.87 4.30 16.67
CA ASP A 594 -46.78 4.58 15.25
C ASP A 594 -46.39 3.38 14.37
N LEU A 595 -46.28 2.18 14.96
CA LEU A 595 -45.96 0.94 14.25
C LEU A 595 -47.12 -0.08 14.30
N PRO A 596 -47.18 -1.06 13.37
CA PRO A 596 -48.27 -2.04 13.33
C PRO A 596 -48.41 -2.81 14.65
N THR A 597 -49.66 -3.15 15.01
CA THR A 597 -50.02 -3.83 16.27
C THR A 597 -49.31 -5.17 16.46
N VAL A 598 -48.88 -5.82 15.38
CA VAL A 598 -48.04 -7.04 15.44
C VAL A 598 -46.76 -6.84 16.25
N ASN A 599 -46.21 -5.62 16.30
CA ASN A 599 -44.99 -5.31 17.06
C ASN A 599 -45.20 -5.34 18.58
N ALA A 600 -46.45 -5.38 19.06
CA ALA A 600 -46.76 -5.58 20.46
C ALA A 600 -46.24 -6.94 20.97
N ARG A 601 -46.26 -7.96 20.11
CA ARG A 601 -45.74 -9.31 20.40
C ARG A 601 -44.23 -9.34 20.60
N LEU A 602 -43.48 -8.34 20.13
CA LEU A 602 -42.02 -8.26 20.33
C LEU A 602 -41.64 -7.99 21.80
N ILE A 603 -42.55 -7.40 22.58
CA ILE A 603 -42.34 -7.22 24.03
C ILE A 603 -42.47 -8.57 24.76
N GLU A 604 -43.34 -9.47 24.29
CA GLU A 604 -43.47 -10.83 24.81
C GLU A 604 -42.19 -11.63 24.54
N VAL A 605 -41.63 -11.53 23.32
CA VAL A 605 -40.34 -12.13 22.95
C VAL A 605 -39.20 -11.62 23.82
N GLU A 606 -39.09 -10.29 23.99
CA GLU A 606 -38.05 -9.70 24.83
C GLU A 606 -38.19 -10.15 26.30
N THR A 607 -39.41 -10.21 26.81
CA THR A 607 -39.70 -10.68 28.16
C THR A 607 -39.25 -12.12 28.36
N GLU A 608 -39.58 -13.01 27.43
CA GLU A 608 -39.21 -14.42 27.47
C GLU A 608 -37.68 -14.60 27.38
N ALA A 609 -37.02 -13.86 26.48
CA ALA A 609 -35.57 -13.89 26.35
C ALA A 609 -34.85 -13.45 27.64
N LEU A 610 -35.29 -12.34 28.26
CA LEU A 610 -34.72 -11.86 29.51
C LEU A 610 -35.01 -12.80 30.69
N ALA A 611 -36.20 -13.40 30.73
CA ALA A 611 -36.59 -14.36 31.77
C ALA A 611 -35.72 -15.62 31.75
N ARG A 612 -35.35 -16.12 30.55
CA ARG A 612 -34.45 -17.26 30.40
C ARG A 612 -33.00 -16.94 30.74
N LEU A 613 -32.53 -15.73 30.38
CA LEU A 613 -31.16 -15.31 30.69
C LEU A 613 -30.96 -14.95 32.17
N ARG A 614 -32.02 -14.64 32.92
CA ARG A 614 -31.99 -14.41 34.39
C ARG A 614 -30.89 -13.44 34.84
N GLY A 615 -30.69 -12.36 34.09
CA GLY A 615 -29.66 -11.36 34.39
C GLY A 615 -28.24 -11.72 33.91
N HIS A 616 -28.02 -12.89 33.32
CA HIS A 616 -26.71 -13.28 32.76
C HIS A 616 -26.54 -12.64 31.39
N TYR A 617 -25.58 -11.71 31.27
CA TYR A 617 -25.30 -10.95 30.05
C TYR A 617 -26.49 -10.17 29.47
N ALA A 618 -27.56 -9.97 30.24
CA ALA A 618 -28.76 -9.24 29.82
C ALA A 618 -29.46 -8.62 31.05
N PRO A 619 -30.32 -7.59 30.88
CA PRO A 619 -31.13 -7.04 31.97
C PRO A 619 -32.02 -8.09 32.66
N SER A 620 -32.30 -7.89 33.95
CA SER A 620 -33.28 -8.70 34.67
C SER A 620 -34.68 -8.11 34.56
N VAL A 621 -35.69 -8.96 34.38
CA VAL A 621 -37.10 -8.55 34.39
C VAL A 621 -37.51 -8.16 35.81
N ILE A 622 -38.11 -6.99 35.98
CA ILE A 622 -38.65 -6.48 37.26
C ILE A 622 -40.16 -6.76 37.32
N ALA A 623 -40.89 -6.36 36.28
CA ALA A 623 -42.33 -6.50 36.18
C ALA A 623 -42.78 -6.46 34.73
N THR A 624 -43.97 -6.98 34.42
CA THR A 624 -44.53 -7.00 33.07
C THR A 624 -46.03 -6.75 33.10
N GLY A 625 -46.56 -6.16 32.03
CA GLY A 625 -47.99 -5.99 31.79
C GLY A 625 -48.35 -6.43 30.39
N LEU A 626 -48.07 -7.69 30.05
CA LEU A 626 -48.26 -8.22 28.68
C LEU A 626 -49.74 -8.28 28.25
N GLY A 627 -50.68 -8.33 29.21
CA GLY A 627 -52.12 -8.31 28.95
C GLY A 627 -52.74 -6.90 28.90
N GLU A 628 -51.95 -5.86 29.12
CA GLU A 628 -52.39 -4.47 29.08
C GLU A 628 -52.25 -3.89 27.66
N SER A 629 -52.95 -2.78 27.38
CA SER A 629 -52.92 -2.13 26.06
C SER A 629 -52.47 -0.68 26.19
N PRO A 630 -51.23 -0.32 25.79
CA PRO A 630 -50.23 -1.18 25.16
C PRO A 630 -49.48 -2.08 26.17
N PRO A 631 -48.97 -3.26 25.76
CA PRO A 631 -48.22 -4.13 26.66
C PRO A 631 -46.88 -3.50 27.02
N TRP A 632 -46.36 -3.79 28.21
CA TRP A 632 -45.11 -3.20 28.68
C TRP A 632 -44.24 -4.18 29.47
N LEU A 633 -42.94 -3.90 29.49
CA LEU A 633 -41.91 -4.65 30.21
C LEU A 633 -41.06 -3.68 31.02
N ALA A 634 -40.93 -3.91 32.32
CA ALA A 634 -40.00 -3.20 33.20
C ALA A 634 -38.79 -4.09 33.50
N MET A 635 -37.58 -3.58 33.28
CA MET A 635 -36.32 -4.29 33.47
C MET A 635 -35.29 -3.43 34.22
N THR A 636 -34.27 -4.07 34.77
CA THR A 636 -33.16 -3.37 35.43
C THR A 636 -32.41 -2.48 34.44
N PRO A 637 -31.96 -1.28 34.83
CA PRO A 637 -31.05 -0.49 34.01
C PRO A 637 -29.77 -1.26 33.69
N ILE A 638 -29.25 -1.10 32.47
CA ILE A 638 -27.90 -1.54 32.13
C ILE A 638 -26.96 -0.51 32.77
N ALA A 639 -26.26 -0.87 33.84
CA ALA A 639 -25.33 0.00 34.56
C ALA A 639 -24.36 -0.83 35.39
N ASP A 640 -23.22 -0.25 35.76
CA ASP A 640 -22.25 -0.88 36.66
C ASP A 640 -22.71 -0.84 38.13
N PRO A 641 -22.41 -1.89 38.93
CA PRO A 641 -22.67 -1.89 40.36
C PRO A 641 -21.95 -0.72 41.05
N GLY A 642 -22.71 0.20 41.65
CA GLY A 642 -22.17 1.36 42.39
C GLY A 642 -22.09 2.68 41.60
N THR A 643 -22.37 2.68 40.30
CA THR A 643 -22.49 3.91 39.47
C THR A 643 -23.73 3.88 38.58
N PRO A 644 -24.95 3.80 39.16
CA PRO A 644 -26.20 3.58 38.42
C PRO A 644 -26.58 4.73 37.46
N ASP A 645 -26.03 5.94 37.68
CA ASP A 645 -26.30 7.12 36.86
C ASP A 645 -25.23 7.36 35.77
N THR A 646 -24.20 6.51 35.67
CA THR A 646 -23.20 6.61 34.60
C THR A 646 -23.62 5.77 33.40
N GLN A 647 -23.74 6.40 32.23
CA GLN A 647 -24.15 5.73 31.00
C GLN A 647 -23.12 4.65 30.59
N PRO A 648 -23.53 3.37 30.46
CA PRO A 648 -22.65 2.34 29.93
C PRO A 648 -22.39 2.59 28.44
N LEU A 649 -21.14 2.39 28.01
CA LEU A 649 -20.76 2.61 26.62
C LEU A 649 -21.13 1.40 25.77
N ARG A 650 -21.68 1.66 24.59
CA ARG A 650 -21.81 0.62 23.56
C ARG A 650 -20.45 0.33 22.94
N LEU A 651 -20.27 -0.90 22.46
CA LEU A 651 -19.04 -1.29 21.78
C LEU A 651 -18.77 -0.36 20.59
N GLU A 652 -19.79 0.01 19.80
CA GLU A 652 -19.67 0.99 18.71
C GLU A 652 -19.18 2.38 19.17
N GLU A 653 -19.67 2.86 20.32
CA GLU A 653 -19.29 4.17 20.87
C GLU A 653 -17.82 4.18 21.32
N ILE A 654 -17.34 3.08 21.89
CA ILE A 654 -15.93 2.91 22.27
C ILE A 654 -15.03 3.02 21.03
N PHE A 655 -15.39 2.32 19.95
CA PHE A 655 -14.67 2.39 18.68
C PHE A 655 -14.71 3.77 18.03
N THR A 656 -15.88 4.43 18.07
CA THR A 656 -16.07 5.78 17.52
C THR A 656 -15.22 6.80 18.27
N ARG A 657 -15.21 6.75 19.61
CA ARG A 657 -14.39 7.62 20.47
C ARG A 657 -12.89 7.39 20.27
N ALA A 658 -12.48 6.12 20.18
CA ALA A 658 -11.07 5.76 19.94
C ALA A 658 -10.58 6.27 18.58
N THR A 659 -11.40 6.14 17.53
CA THR A 659 -11.07 6.63 16.17
C THR A 659 -11.00 8.16 16.12
N ALA A 660 -11.92 8.86 16.79
CA ALA A 660 -11.90 10.32 16.88
C ALA A 660 -10.69 10.87 17.65
N GLY A 661 -10.18 10.11 18.64
CA GLY A 661 -9.02 10.48 19.45
C GLY A 661 -7.67 9.94 18.94
N GLY A 662 -7.64 9.17 17.84
CA GLY A 662 -6.42 8.52 17.34
C GLY A 662 -5.86 7.43 18.26
N ASN A 663 -6.68 6.87 19.15
CA ASN A 663 -6.29 5.89 20.16
C ASN A 663 -6.73 4.46 19.78
N VAL A 664 -6.09 3.44 20.37
CA VAL A 664 -6.55 2.05 20.25
C VAL A 664 -7.69 1.80 21.26
N PRO A 665 -8.83 1.22 20.83
CA PRO A 665 -10.01 1.05 21.70
C PRO A 665 -9.79 0.07 22.85
N PHE A 666 -9.03 -1.01 22.62
CA PHE A 666 -8.67 -1.98 23.66
C PHE A 666 -7.17 -2.33 23.60
N ASP A 667 -6.58 -2.61 24.76
CA ASP A 667 -5.30 -3.32 24.82
C ASP A 667 -5.53 -4.84 24.64
N LEU A 668 -4.44 -5.62 24.56
CA LEU A 668 -4.51 -7.05 24.29
C LEU A 668 -5.42 -7.81 25.27
N LEU A 669 -5.28 -7.54 26.58
CA LEU A 669 -6.02 -8.25 27.62
C LEU A 669 -7.48 -7.79 27.66
N ARG A 670 -7.78 -6.49 27.57
CA ARG A 670 -9.16 -5.99 27.51
C ARG A 670 -9.88 -6.49 26.26
N GLY A 671 -9.21 -6.53 25.11
CA GLY A 671 -9.78 -7.06 23.88
C GLY A 671 -10.12 -8.56 23.97
N LEU A 672 -9.28 -9.35 24.63
CA LEU A 672 -9.55 -10.77 24.91
C LEU A 672 -10.72 -10.94 25.89
N LEU A 673 -10.78 -10.15 26.96
CA LEU A 673 -11.85 -10.21 27.95
C LEU A 673 -13.21 -9.82 27.36
N VAL A 674 -13.28 -8.73 26.59
CA VAL A 674 -14.52 -8.33 25.90
C VAL A 674 -14.98 -9.42 24.93
N SER A 675 -14.06 -10.00 24.16
CA SER A 675 -14.37 -11.10 23.24
C SER A 675 -14.84 -12.37 23.98
N TRP A 676 -14.24 -12.66 25.13
CA TRP A 676 -14.59 -13.81 25.95
C TRP A 676 -15.98 -13.68 26.57
N TYR A 677 -16.30 -12.53 27.17
CA TYR A 677 -17.62 -12.25 27.72
C TYR A 677 -18.71 -12.22 26.63
N LEU A 678 -18.40 -11.70 25.44
CA LEU A 678 -19.32 -11.71 24.30
C LEU A 678 -19.60 -13.13 23.80
N ALA A 679 -18.58 -13.98 23.67
CA ALA A 679 -18.76 -15.39 23.33
C ALA A 679 -19.58 -16.13 24.39
N GLY A 680 -19.37 -15.81 25.68
CA GLY A 680 -20.16 -16.33 26.79
C GLY A 680 -21.64 -15.92 26.71
N ALA A 681 -21.92 -14.67 26.35
CA ALA A 681 -23.29 -14.17 26.14
C ALA A 681 -24.01 -14.93 25.02
N VAL A 682 -23.34 -15.14 23.87
CA VAL A 682 -23.89 -15.90 22.75
C VAL A 682 -24.13 -17.36 23.14
N ALA A 683 -23.20 -17.99 23.86
CA ALA A 683 -23.35 -19.37 24.34
C ALA A 683 -24.53 -19.50 25.33
N ALA A 684 -24.73 -18.51 26.20
CA ALA A 684 -25.87 -18.46 27.12
C ALA A 684 -27.20 -18.35 26.37
N CYS A 685 -27.28 -17.52 25.32
CA CYS A 685 -28.46 -17.46 24.45
C CYS A 685 -28.74 -18.82 23.80
N HIS A 686 -27.75 -19.42 23.13
CA HIS A 686 -27.93 -20.70 22.41
C HIS A 686 -28.36 -21.84 23.33
N THR A 687 -27.82 -21.88 24.56
CA THR A 687 -28.18 -22.90 25.57
C THR A 687 -29.62 -22.76 26.04
N ASN A 688 -30.16 -21.54 26.06
CA ASN A 688 -31.54 -21.24 26.45
C ASN A 688 -32.53 -21.24 25.28
N GLY A 689 -32.14 -21.76 24.11
CA GLY A 689 -33.00 -21.81 22.93
C GLY A 689 -33.21 -20.45 22.26
N LEU A 690 -32.34 -19.48 22.54
CA LEU A 690 -32.42 -18.11 22.03
C LEU A 690 -31.43 -17.86 20.89
N VAL A 691 -31.89 -17.20 19.82
CA VAL A 691 -31.03 -16.73 18.72
C VAL A 691 -31.36 -15.26 18.42
N PRO A 692 -30.57 -14.29 18.95
CA PRO A 692 -30.70 -12.89 18.58
C PRO A 692 -30.61 -12.66 17.07
N ALA A 693 -31.44 -11.78 16.53
CA ALA A 693 -31.39 -11.37 15.12
C ALA A 693 -30.42 -10.21 14.86
N ASP A 694 -30.18 -9.38 15.88
CA ASP A 694 -29.41 -8.12 15.79
C ASP A 694 -28.19 -8.18 16.72
N LEU A 695 -27.17 -8.97 16.34
CA LEU A 695 -25.92 -9.10 17.09
C LEU A 695 -24.82 -8.19 16.49
N GLY A 696 -25.03 -6.88 16.63
CA GLY A 696 -24.10 -5.83 16.17
C GLY A 696 -23.37 -5.09 17.31
N ALA A 697 -22.39 -4.26 16.98
CA ALA A 697 -21.62 -3.48 17.97
C ALA A 697 -22.47 -2.43 18.72
N ASP A 698 -23.63 -2.07 18.18
CA ASP A 698 -24.63 -1.17 18.76
C ASP A 698 -25.60 -1.87 19.73
N SER A 699 -25.66 -3.21 19.68
CA SER A 699 -26.45 -4.07 20.57
C SER A 699 -25.67 -4.48 21.83
N VAL A 700 -24.34 -4.33 21.84
CA VAL A 700 -23.47 -4.78 22.94
C VAL A 700 -23.04 -3.60 23.81
N PHE A 701 -23.36 -3.65 25.10
CA PHE A 701 -22.90 -2.71 26.12
C PHE A 701 -21.67 -3.28 26.83
N VAL A 702 -20.62 -2.46 26.99
CA VAL A 702 -19.41 -2.82 27.74
C VAL A 702 -19.47 -2.15 29.11
N LEU A 703 -19.53 -2.98 30.14
CA LEU A 703 -19.49 -2.59 31.55
C LEU A 703 -18.07 -2.75 32.09
N ARG A 704 -17.78 -2.22 33.29
CA ARG A 704 -16.43 -2.28 33.89
C ARG A 704 -15.89 -3.70 33.99
N ARG A 705 -16.78 -4.68 34.20
CA ARG A 705 -16.43 -6.07 34.50
C ARG A 705 -17.06 -7.12 33.60
N THR A 706 -17.91 -6.75 32.64
CA THR A 706 -18.60 -7.70 31.76
C THR A 706 -19.16 -7.00 30.52
N VAL A 707 -19.87 -7.74 29.66
CA VAL A 707 -20.69 -7.18 28.58
C VAL A 707 -22.17 -7.50 28.82
N MET A 708 -23.08 -6.68 28.30
CA MET A 708 -24.51 -6.95 28.28
C MET A 708 -25.08 -6.81 26.88
N LEU A 709 -25.91 -7.77 26.47
CA LEU A 709 -26.70 -7.73 25.26
C LEU A 709 -27.94 -6.85 25.49
N GLY A 710 -28.11 -5.87 24.61
CA GLY A 710 -29.32 -5.07 24.50
C GLY A 710 -30.15 -5.48 23.28
N ASN A 711 -31.40 -5.02 23.26
CA ASN A 711 -32.34 -5.19 22.13
C ASN A 711 -32.69 -6.65 21.78
N LEU A 712 -33.06 -7.45 22.79
CA LEU A 712 -33.49 -8.84 22.62
C LEU A 712 -34.95 -9.00 22.16
N SER A 713 -35.58 -7.93 21.66
CA SER A 713 -36.95 -7.97 21.12
C SER A 713 -37.05 -8.65 19.75
N ASP A 714 -35.95 -8.73 19.01
CA ASP A 714 -35.88 -9.43 17.72
C ASP A 714 -35.01 -10.69 17.92
N CYS A 715 -35.62 -11.74 18.47
CA CYS A 715 -34.94 -12.96 18.89
C CYS A 715 -35.81 -14.17 18.53
N VAL A 716 -35.18 -15.24 18.05
CA VAL A 716 -35.84 -16.54 17.92
C VAL A 716 -35.90 -17.18 19.28
N VAL A 717 -37.07 -17.68 19.65
CA VAL A 717 -37.30 -18.45 20.87
C VAL A 717 -37.78 -19.83 20.47
N ASP A 718 -36.99 -20.87 20.77
CA ASP A 718 -37.30 -22.28 20.47
C ASP A 718 -37.67 -22.56 18.99
N GLY A 719 -37.08 -21.80 18.06
CA GLY A 719 -37.31 -21.93 16.62
C GLY A 719 -38.46 -21.08 16.07
N GLU A 720 -39.22 -20.39 16.92
CA GLU A 720 -40.23 -19.43 16.50
C GLU A 720 -39.63 -18.03 16.36
N TYR A 721 -39.87 -17.38 15.22
CA TYR A 721 -39.40 -16.03 14.91
C TYR A 721 -40.59 -15.12 14.60
N LEU A 722 -40.80 -14.10 15.44
CA LEU A 722 -41.86 -13.11 15.27
C LEU A 722 -41.37 -11.79 14.64
N GLY A 723 -40.09 -11.73 14.28
CA GLY A 723 -39.45 -10.58 13.65
C GLY A 723 -39.71 -10.47 12.15
N SER A 724 -39.19 -9.39 11.55
CA SER A 724 -39.27 -9.15 10.09
C SER A 724 -37.95 -9.53 9.42
N GLY A 725 -37.97 -10.40 8.40
CA GLY A 725 -36.79 -10.77 7.62
C GLY A 725 -36.48 -12.28 7.66
N PRO A 726 -35.28 -12.71 7.23
CA PRO A 726 -34.87 -14.10 7.34
C PRO A 726 -34.76 -14.52 8.81
N VAL A 727 -35.14 -15.76 9.12
CA VAL A 727 -35.03 -16.33 10.47
C VAL A 727 -33.54 -16.45 10.82
N PRO A 728 -33.07 -15.79 11.90
CA PRO A 728 -31.66 -15.87 12.28
C PRO A 728 -31.33 -17.27 12.79
N THR A 729 -30.16 -17.78 12.42
CA THR A 729 -29.68 -19.11 12.82
C THR A 729 -28.57 -19.01 13.87
N ARG A 730 -28.27 -20.12 14.56
CA ARG A 730 -27.16 -20.15 15.53
C ARG A 730 -25.85 -19.84 14.82
N GLU A 731 -25.70 -20.33 13.60
CA GLU A 731 -24.56 -20.15 12.72
C GLU A 731 -24.40 -18.68 12.30
N ASP A 732 -25.49 -17.94 12.11
CA ASP A 732 -25.44 -16.49 11.84
C ASP A 732 -24.90 -15.72 13.05
N ASN A 733 -25.32 -16.08 14.27
CA ASN A 733 -24.76 -15.51 15.49
C ASN A 733 -23.26 -15.81 15.66
N ILE A 734 -22.79 -17.00 15.27
CA ILE A 734 -21.35 -17.32 15.28
C ILE A 734 -20.58 -16.46 14.27
N ARG A 735 -21.16 -16.21 13.10
CA ARG A 735 -20.56 -15.30 12.11
C ARG A 735 -20.48 -13.87 12.66
N SER A 736 -21.56 -13.34 13.22
CA SER A 736 -21.59 -12.01 13.84
C SER A 736 -20.59 -11.91 15.01
N LEU A 737 -20.46 -12.96 15.82
CA LEU A 737 -19.42 -13.05 16.86
C LEU A 737 -18.01 -12.96 16.25
N GLY A 738 -17.75 -13.68 15.15
CA GLY A 738 -16.49 -13.59 14.41
C GLY A 738 -16.20 -12.19 13.87
N GLU A 739 -17.19 -11.50 13.33
CA GLU A 739 -17.08 -10.12 12.83
C GLU A 739 -16.78 -9.13 13.98
N LEU A 740 -17.45 -9.29 15.13
CA LEU A 740 -17.19 -8.48 16.33
C LEU A 740 -15.80 -8.75 16.93
N MET A 741 -15.36 -10.00 16.99
CA MET A 741 -14.00 -10.36 17.44
C MET A 741 -12.93 -9.79 16.50
N GLN A 742 -13.18 -9.82 15.19
CA GLN A 742 -12.31 -9.23 14.18
C GLN A 742 -12.22 -7.71 14.35
N MET A 743 -13.33 -7.04 14.66
CA MET A 743 -13.39 -5.61 15.00
C MET A 743 -12.62 -5.30 16.29
N ILE A 744 -12.91 -6.02 17.39
CA ILE A 744 -12.23 -5.91 18.70
C ILE A 744 -10.72 -6.03 18.56
N SER A 745 -10.26 -6.97 17.74
CA SER A 745 -8.84 -7.24 17.53
C SER A 745 -8.15 -6.29 16.53
N SER A 746 -8.87 -5.38 15.85
CA SER A 746 -8.29 -4.54 14.79
C SER A 746 -7.90 -3.15 15.28
N LYS A 747 -6.73 -2.64 14.85
CA LYS A 747 -6.27 -1.28 15.18
C LYS A 747 -6.73 -0.29 14.10
N PRO A 748 -7.47 0.78 14.43
CA PRO A 748 -7.83 1.82 13.48
C PRO A 748 -6.56 2.47 12.90
N GLY A 749 -6.47 2.61 11.57
CA GLY A 749 -5.37 3.32 10.91
C GLY A 749 -4.02 2.60 10.82
N MET A 750 -3.91 1.34 11.27
CA MET A 750 -2.68 0.54 11.14
C MET A 750 -2.86 -0.51 10.03
N SER A 751 -2.05 -0.45 8.96
CA SER A 751 -1.94 -1.51 7.95
C SER A 751 -0.49 -2.04 7.97
N LEU A 752 -0.31 -3.27 8.43
CA LEU A 752 0.97 -3.98 8.35
C LEU A 752 1.02 -4.73 7.02
N ARG A 753 2.07 -4.50 6.21
CA ARG A 753 2.22 -5.13 4.89
C ARG A 753 2.35 -6.66 5.02
N GLY A 754 1.64 -7.38 4.16
CA GLY A 754 1.86 -8.82 3.88
C GLY A 754 1.01 -9.82 4.68
N LEU A 755 0.01 -9.36 5.44
CA LEU A 755 -0.83 -10.21 6.29
C LEU A 755 -2.32 -9.88 6.08
N PRO A 756 -3.24 -10.85 6.29
CA PRO A 756 -4.67 -10.64 6.05
C PRO A 756 -5.16 -9.42 6.84
N GLU A 757 -5.94 -8.55 6.18
CA GLU A 757 -6.51 -7.33 6.75
C GLU A 757 -7.48 -7.68 7.87
N SER A 758 -6.99 -7.84 9.10
CA SER A 758 -7.73 -7.83 10.38
C SER A 758 -6.95 -8.55 11.49
N MET A 759 -7.38 -8.36 12.74
CA MET A 759 -6.85 -9.03 13.94
C MET A 759 -5.41 -8.65 14.33
N HIS A 760 -5.09 -7.36 14.23
CA HIS A 760 -3.80 -6.75 14.57
C HIS A 760 -3.33 -6.99 16.02
N LEU A 761 -4.25 -7.13 16.97
CA LEU A 761 -3.94 -7.46 18.37
C LEU A 761 -3.59 -8.95 18.56
N TRP A 762 -4.10 -9.86 17.72
CA TRP A 762 -3.88 -11.31 17.83
C TRP A 762 -2.97 -11.82 16.71
N HIS A 763 -1.83 -11.14 16.54
CA HIS A 763 -0.86 -11.43 15.49
C HIS A 763 0.37 -12.21 16.00
N GLY A 764 0.95 -13.09 15.15
CA GLY A 764 2.09 -13.95 15.49
C GLY A 764 1.75 -15.45 15.66
N GLY A 765 2.77 -16.31 15.73
CA GLY A 765 2.61 -17.78 15.73
C GLY A 765 1.95 -18.37 16.98
N SER A 766 1.97 -17.66 18.12
CA SER A 766 1.24 -18.06 19.33
C SER A 766 -0.27 -17.88 19.22
N TRP A 767 -0.74 -17.06 18.27
CA TRP A 767 -2.16 -16.71 18.08
C TRP A 767 -2.81 -17.44 16.91
N ASP A 768 -2.07 -18.32 16.23
CA ASP A 768 -2.52 -19.02 15.03
C ASP A 768 -3.78 -19.85 15.28
N SER A 769 -3.89 -20.48 16.47
CA SER A 769 -5.08 -21.25 16.86
C SER A 769 -6.31 -20.35 17.08
N LEU A 770 -6.14 -19.18 17.70
CA LEU A 770 -7.24 -18.21 17.88
C LEU A 770 -7.67 -17.61 16.55
N ARG A 771 -6.72 -17.26 15.67
CA ARG A 771 -7.03 -16.70 14.35
C ARG A 771 -7.78 -17.68 13.46
N LYS A 772 -7.31 -18.93 13.39
CA LYS A 772 -8.02 -20.01 12.67
C LYS A 772 -9.42 -20.24 13.22
N LEU A 773 -9.62 -20.07 14.52
CA LEU A 773 -10.95 -20.16 15.11
C LEU A 773 -11.85 -19.00 14.66
N VAL A 774 -11.36 -17.76 14.67
CA VAL A 774 -12.11 -16.61 14.16
C VAL A 774 -12.40 -16.74 12.66
N GLU A 775 -11.45 -17.23 11.86
CA GLU A 775 -11.65 -17.54 10.45
C GLU A 775 -12.72 -18.62 10.24
N ARG A 776 -12.75 -19.66 11.08
CA ARG A 776 -13.83 -20.68 11.09
C ARG A 776 -15.19 -20.08 11.48
N CYS A 777 -15.25 -19.11 12.37
CA CYS A 777 -16.51 -18.39 12.67
C CYS A 777 -17.01 -17.62 11.44
N LEU A 778 -16.10 -17.09 10.62
CA LEU A 778 -16.40 -16.34 9.40
C LEU A 778 -16.55 -17.22 8.15
N ASP A 779 -16.55 -18.55 8.28
CA ASP A 779 -16.61 -19.47 7.14
C ASP A 779 -17.91 -19.22 6.32
N PRO A 780 -17.81 -19.10 4.98
CA PRO A 780 -18.98 -18.94 4.13
C PRO A 780 -19.97 -20.12 4.24
N ASP A 781 -19.51 -21.32 4.61
CA ASP A 781 -20.33 -22.49 4.88
C ASP A 781 -20.77 -22.52 6.37
N PRO A 782 -22.07 -22.34 6.68
CA PRO A 782 -22.58 -22.33 8.06
C PRO A 782 -22.24 -23.61 8.84
N ALA A 783 -22.18 -24.77 8.17
CA ALA A 783 -21.94 -26.06 8.83
C ALA A 783 -20.51 -26.22 9.37
N ARG A 784 -19.57 -25.38 8.92
CA ARG A 784 -18.16 -25.41 9.35
C ARG A 784 -17.88 -24.51 10.55
N ARG A 785 -18.86 -23.67 10.93
CA ARG A 785 -18.73 -22.72 12.03
C ARG A 785 -18.75 -23.47 13.37
N PRO A 786 -17.87 -23.11 14.33
CA PRO A 786 -17.81 -23.75 15.63
C PRO A 786 -19.03 -23.37 16.50
N PRO A 787 -19.43 -24.19 17.48
CA PRO A 787 -20.39 -23.78 18.50
C PRO A 787 -19.79 -22.70 19.40
N ALA A 788 -20.63 -21.82 19.95
CA ALA A 788 -20.20 -20.70 20.81
C ALA A 788 -19.37 -21.17 22.03
N ALA A 789 -19.68 -22.33 22.60
CA ALA A 789 -18.93 -22.92 23.72
C ALA A 789 -17.46 -23.19 23.36
N GLU A 790 -17.16 -23.67 22.15
CA GLU A 790 -15.78 -23.90 21.69
C GLU A 790 -15.00 -22.58 21.62
N VAL A 791 -15.68 -21.48 21.24
CA VAL A 791 -15.09 -20.13 21.19
C VAL A 791 -14.75 -19.61 22.58
N VAL A 792 -15.64 -19.84 23.56
CA VAL A 792 -15.42 -19.50 24.98
C VAL A 792 -14.19 -20.22 25.53
N ASP A 793 -14.07 -21.53 25.30
CA ASP A 793 -12.96 -22.36 25.82
C ASP A 793 -11.61 -21.97 25.22
N MET A 794 -11.57 -21.61 23.93
CA MET A 794 -10.35 -21.10 23.31
C MET A 794 -9.93 -19.76 23.92
N LEU A 795 -10.87 -18.82 24.02
CA LEU A 795 -10.58 -17.48 24.56
C LEU A 795 -10.14 -17.52 26.03
N ALA A 796 -10.71 -18.42 26.84
CA ALA A 796 -10.31 -18.62 28.24
C ALA A 796 -8.82 -18.97 28.37
N ARG A 797 -8.30 -19.85 27.49
CA ARG A 797 -6.86 -20.22 27.47
C ARG A 797 -5.97 -19.02 27.17
N TYR A 798 -6.36 -18.17 26.23
CA TYR A 798 -5.59 -16.98 25.87
C TYR A 798 -5.68 -15.86 26.91
N VAL A 799 -6.82 -15.71 27.60
CA VAL A 799 -6.95 -14.81 28.75
C VAL A 799 -6.01 -15.24 29.88
N ALA A 800 -5.97 -16.52 30.21
CA ALA A 800 -5.05 -17.06 31.23
C ALA A 800 -3.58 -16.84 30.84
N GLN A 801 -3.22 -17.07 29.58
CA GLN A 801 -1.88 -16.81 29.06
C GLN A 801 -1.49 -15.32 29.12
N ALA A 802 -2.40 -14.43 28.72
CA ALA A 802 -2.18 -12.98 28.77
C ALA A 802 -2.05 -12.45 30.22
N ARG A 803 -2.75 -13.07 31.19
CA ARG A 803 -2.58 -12.77 32.62
C ARG A 803 -1.20 -13.16 33.14
N MET A 804 -0.70 -14.35 32.79
CA MET A 804 0.64 -14.79 33.18
C MET A 804 1.73 -13.86 32.63
N GLN A 805 1.60 -13.44 31.36
CA GLN A 805 2.53 -12.50 30.72
C GLN A 805 2.53 -11.11 31.37
N ARG A 806 1.39 -10.67 31.93
CA ARG A 806 1.29 -9.38 32.62
C ARG A 806 1.83 -9.46 34.05
N GLY A 807 1.65 -10.59 34.73
CA GLY A 807 2.25 -10.86 36.04
C GLY A 807 3.78 -10.83 36.00
N ASP A 808 4.39 -11.36 34.94
CA ASP A 808 5.84 -11.28 34.72
C ASP A 808 6.31 -9.88 34.28
N ALA A 809 5.48 -9.12 33.56
CA ALA A 809 5.79 -7.76 33.08
C ALA A 809 5.66 -6.67 34.16
N GLU A 810 4.79 -6.86 35.17
CA GLU A 810 4.67 -5.95 36.31
C GLU A 810 5.73 -6.19 37.40
N GLN A 811 6.48 -7.31 37.36
CA GLN A 811 7.41 -7.69 38.44
C GLN A 811 8.91 -7.53 38.13
N ALA A 812 9.34 -7.17 36.91
CA ALA A 812 10.76 -6.89 36.66
C ALA A 812 10.97 -5.66 35.76
N PRO A 813 11.41 -4.51 36.29
CA PRO A 813 11.99 -3.49 35.43
C PRO A 813 13.21 -4.07 34.72
N LEU A 814 13.26 -3.98 33.39
CA LEU A 814 14.48 -4.23 32.62
C LEU A 814 15.57 -3.32 33.21
N PRO A 815 16.69 -3.87 33.73
CA PRO A 815 17.73 -3.03 34.28
C PRO A 815 18.30 -2.16 33.15
N ALA A 816 18.18 -0.84 33.32
CA ALA A 816 18.80 0.16 32.45
C ALA A 816 20.34 0.15 32.54
N SER A 817 20.93 -0.71 33.38
CA SER A 817 22.37 -0.82 33.58
C SER A 817 22.98 -1.93 32.72
N ARG A 818 24.15 -1.63 32.13
CA ARG A 818 25.01 -2.66 31.54
C ARG A 818 25.31 -3.71 32.63
N PRO A 819 25.05 -5.01 32.37
CA PRO A 819 25.37 -6.05 33.35
C PRO A 819 26.86 -6.03 33.68
N ALA A 820 27.21 -6.32 34.93
CA ALA A 820 28.58 -6.32 35.38
C ALA A 820 29.45 -7.28 34.53
N PRO A 821 30.71 -6.94 34.24
CA PRO A 821 31.58 -7.80 33.46
C PRO A 821 31.77 -9.16 34.15
N VAL A 822 31.42 -10.25 33.47
CA VAL A 822 31.60 -11.62 33.98
C VAL A 822 32.93 -12.17 33.44
N PRO A 823 33.85 -12.66 34.30
CA PRO A 823 35.11 -13.23 33.86
C PRO A 823 34.91 -14.40 32.89
N LEU A 824 35.62 -14.35 31.76
CA LEU A 824 35.55 -15.39 30.73
C LEU A 824 36.15 -16.71 31.20
N THR A 825 35.43 -17.80 30.93
CA THR A 825 35.87 -19.19 31.07
C THR A 825 35.48 -19.95 29.79
N PRO A 826 36.16 -19.66 28.65
CA PRO A 826 35.87 -20.31 27.39
C PRO A 826 36.28 -21.80 27.45
N PRO A 827 35.61 -22.68 26.69
CA PRO A 827 36.04 -24.06 26.53
C PRO A 827 37.43 -24.14 25.90
N ALA A 828 38.09 -25.30 26.05
CA ALA A 828 39.43 -25.52 25.53
C ALA A 828 39.53 -25.23 24.02
N ALA A 829 40.64 -24.60 23.63
CA ALA A 829 40.84 -24.18 22.26
C ALA A 829 40.92 -25.38 21.30
N VAL A 830 40.09 -25.37 20.25
CA VAL A 830 40.08 -26.42 19.23
C VAL A 830 40.65 -25.84 17.94
N ALA A 831 41.68 -26.49 17.39
CA ALA A 831 42.26 -26.07 16.12
C ALA A 831 41.23 -26.27 14.98
N PRO A 832 41.06 -25.28 14.07
CA PRO A 832 40.16 -25.43 12.94
C PRO A 832 40.68 -26.54 12.00
N PRO A 833 39.76 -27.25 11.30
CA PRO A 833 40.13 -28.27 10.32
C PRO A 833 41.04 -27.69 9.21
N ALA A 834 41.90 -28.55 8.64
CA ALA A 834 42.85 -28.15 7.60
C ALA A 834 42.16 -27.40 6.45
N GLY A 835 42.73 -26.28 6.02
CA GLY A 835 42.17 -25.40 4.98
C GLY A 835 41.12 -24.37 5.46
N HIS A 836 40.75 -24.38 6.74
CA HIS A 836 39.78 -23.45 7.35
C HIS A 836 40.43 -22.42 8.30
N GLY A 837 41.75 -22.47 8.47
CA GLY A 837 42.53 -21.48 9.19
C GLY A 837 42.92 -20.26 8.33
N VAL A 838 43.38 -19.20 9.00
CA VAL A 838 43.86 -17.97 8.34
C VAL A 838 45.10 -18.27 7.50
N ARG A 839 45.11 -17.80 6.25
CA ARG A 839 46.24 -17.99 5.34
C ARG A 839 47.36 -17.01 5.67
N VAL A 840 48.52 -17.53 6.04
CA VAL A 840 49.72 -16.73 6.31
C VAL A 840 50.61 -16.66 5.05
N PRO A 841 51.19 -15.48 4.71
CA PRO A 841 52.18 -15.37 3.64
C PRO A 841 53.34 -16.37 3.82
N ARG A 842 53.86 -16.94 2.72
CA ARG A 842 54.85 -18.03 2.80
C ARG A 842 56.20 -17.60 3.37
N PHE A 843 56.68 -16.40 3.03
CA PHE A 843 58.01 -15.88 3.43
C PHE A 843 58.00 -14.35 3.59
N GLY A 844 59.03 -13.80 4.23
CA GLY A 844 59.34 -12.36 4.23
C GLY A 844 58.77 -11.53 5.39
N ALA A 845 58.92 -10.20 5.30
CA ALA A 845 58.45 -9.25 6.32
C ALA A 845 56.93 -9.29 6.54
N ALA A 846 56.16 -9.47 5.46
CA ALA A 846 54.71 -9.61 5.51
C ALA A 846 54.26 -10.81 6.37
N ARG A 847 54.98 -11.94 6.31
CA ARG A 847 54.70 -13.09 7.18
C ARG A 847 54.87 -12.75 8.66
N ARG A 848 55.97 -12.09 9.02
CA ARG A 848 56.23 -11.67 10.42
C ARG A 848 55.17 -10.70 10.92
N GLU A 849 54.71 -9.78 10.07
CA GLU A 849 53.64 -8.85 10.41
C GLU A 849 52.31 -9.56 10.62
N THR A 850 51.92 -10.47 9.73
CA THR A 850 50.71 -11.29 9.89
C THR A 850 50.80 -12.16 11.14
N GLU A 851 51.93 -12.81 11.41
CA GLU A 851 52.14 -13.62 12.61
C GLU A 851 52.03 -12.78 13.90
N ALA A 852 52.58 -11.56 13.91
CA ALA A 852 52.45 -10.64 15.04
C ALA A 852 51.00 -10.14 15.24
N ARG A 853 50.24 -9.90 14.16
CA ARG A 853 48.79 -9.58 14.24
C ARG A 853 48.01 -10.75 14.83
N LEU A 854 48.26 -11.97 14.36
CA LEU A 854 47.62 -13.18 14.89
C LEU A 854 47.95 -13.40 16.37
N GLU A 855 49.19 -13.14 16.79
CA GLU A 855 49.60 -13.25 18.19
C GLU A 855 48.85 -12.23 19.08
N ARG A 856 48.68 -10.99 18.63
CA ARG A 856 47.84 -10.00 19.34
C ARG A 856 46.39 -10.46 19.44
N LEU A 857 45.82 -10.97 18.35
CA LEU A 857 44.44 -11.46 18.32
C LEU A 857 44.23 -12.73 19.16
N ARG A 858 45.28 -13.50 19.49
CA ARG A 858 45.23 -14.68 20.37
C ARG A 858 45.28 -14.34 21.87
N ARG A 859 45.57 -13.09 22.24
CA ARG A 859 45.64 -12.70 23.65
C ARG A 859 44.31 -12.99 24.36
N PRO A 860 44.30 -13.67 25.52
CA PRO A 860 43.06 -13.94 26.26
C PRO A 860 42.32 -12.65 26.60
N LEU A 861 41.00 -12.68 26.49
CA LEU A 861 40.14 -11.57 26.92
C LEU A 861 39.69 -11.83 28.37
N ALA A 862 39.66 -10.78 29.19
CA ALA A 862 39.12 -10.88 30.55
C ALA A 862 37.59 -11.00 30.56
N TYR A 863 36.93 -10.33 29.61
CA TYR A 863 35.47 -10.22 29.53
C TYR A 863 35.00 -10.36 28.09
N SER A 864 33.77 -10.86 27.92
CA SER A 864 33.12 -10.96 26.62
C SER A 864 33.00 -9.60 25.93
N ARG A 865 33.27 -9.56 24.63
CA ARG A 865 33.16 -8.36 23.80
C ARG A 865 31.94 -8.43 22.88
N ARG A 866 31.07 -7.42 22.98
CA ARG A 866 29.81 -7.32 22.21
C ARG A 866 29.99 -6.37 21.04
N VAL A 867 29.98 -6.91 19.83
CA VAL A 867 30.22 -6.15 18.60
C VAL A 867 28.96 -6.17 17.74
N THR A 868 28.40 -5.01 17.42
CA THR A 868 27.19 -4.91 16.60
C THR A 868 27.56 -4.44 15.20
N LEU A 869 27.07 -5.14 14.18
CA LEU A 869 27.27 -4.82 12.78
C LEU A 869 25.97 -4.25 12.20
N VAL A 870 26.04 -3.01 11.72
CA VAL A 870 24.92 -2.29 11.08
C VAL A 870 25.27 -2.02 9.62
N GLY A 871 24.32 -2.24 8.72
CA GLY A 871 24.49 -1.95 7.29
C GLY A 871 23.98 -0.55 6.97
N ALA A 872 24.77 0.25 6.26
CA ALA A 872 24.35 1.56 5.79
C ALA A 872 23.21 1.49 4.74
N TYR A 873 23.11 0.37 4.03
CA TYR A 873 22.09 0.11 3.02
C TYR A 873 21.96 -1.41 2.81
N HIS A 874 20.94 -1.83 2.05
CA HIS A 874 20.81 -3.22 1.63
C HIS A 874 22.08 -3.68 0.89
N TYR A 875 22.47 -4.95 1.08
CA TYR A 875 23.63 -5.59 0.42
C TYR A 875 24.97 -4.90 0.62
N SER A 876 25.14 -4.11 1.68
CA SER A 876 26.46 -3.56 2.04
C SER A 876 27.52 -4.63 2.39
N GLY A 877 27.18 -5.91 2.38
CA GLY A 877 28.06 -7.01 2.78
C GLY A 877 28.09 -7.26 4.28
N ARG A 878 27.10 -6.74 5.03
CA ARG A 878 27.00 -6.83 6.50
C ARG A 878 27.08 -8.26 7.03
N ALA A 879 26.18 -9.15 6.60
CA ALA A 879 26.18 -10.55 7.08
C ALA A 879 27.45 -11.32 6.69
N THR A 880 27.97 -11.09 5.47
CA THR A 880 29.26 -11.62 5.02
C THR A 880 30.40 -11.12 5.91
N THR A 881 30.39 -9.84 6.27
CA THR A 881 31.36 -9.22 7.17
C THR A 881 31.24 -9.80 8.58
N THR A 882 30.03 -10.03 9.09
CA THR A 882 29.77 -10.68 10.38
C THR A 882 30.38 -12.09 10.42
N VAL A 883 30.10 -12.92 9.42
CA VAL A 883 30.60 -14.30 9.35
C VAL A 883 32.10 -14.35 9.08
N ALA A 884 32.63 -13.43 8.27
CA ALA A 884 34.06 -13.34 7.97
C ALA A 884 34.89 -12.92 9.18
N LEU A 885 34.46 -11.86 9.87
CA LEU A 885 35.07 -11.39 11.11
C LEU A 885 34.97 -12.46 12.21
N GLY A 886 33.78 -13.02 12.43
CA GLY A 886 33.55 -14.04 13.47
C GLY A 886 34.32 -15.33 13.22
N GLY A 887 34.33 -15.80 11.96
CA GLY A 887 35.11 -16.95 11.55
C GLY A 887 36.60 -16.73 11.74
N LEU A 888 37.12 -15.55 11.37
CA LEU A 888 38.54 -15.23 11.53
C LEU A 888 38.94 -15.19 13.00
N LEU A 889 38.11 -14.58 13.86
CA LEU A 889 38.34 -14.55 15.31
C LEU A 889 38.33 -15.97 15.90
N ALA A 890 37.33 -16.79 15.56
CA ALA A 890 37.24 -18.18 16.03
C ALA A 890 38.45 -19.01 15.58
N ALA A 891 38.80 -18.96 14.29
CA ALA A 891 39.91 -19.72 13.73
C ALA A 891 41.29 -19.27 14.24
N THR A 892 41.44 -17.98 14.56
CA THR A 892 42.72 -17.41 15.06
C THR A 892 42.94 -17.77 16.52
N ARG A 893 41.89 -17.68 17.34
CA ARG A 893 41.92 -17.88 18.80
C ARG A 893 41.75 -19.33 19.21
N GLY A 894 41.04 -20.14 18.41
CA GLY A 894 40.60 -21.48 18.77
C GLY A 894 39.48 -21.50 19.81
N GLU A 895 39.01 -20.34 20.26
CA GLU A 895 37.92 -20.14 21.22
C GLU A 895 36.58 -19.94 20.50
N PRO A 896 35.43 -20.25 21.12
CA PRO A 896 34.13 -20.09 20.48
C PRO A 896 33.74 -18.63 20.32
N VAL A 897 33.33 -18.26 19.12
CA VAL A 897 32.74 -16.95 18.82
C VAL A 897 31.27 -17.18 18.47
N LEU A 898 30.39 -16.31 18.95
CA LEU A 898 28.96 -16.37 18.64
C LEU A 898 28.60 -15.25 17.65
N ALA A 899 27.84 -15.57 16.61
CA ALA A 899 27.13 -14.61 15.78
C ALA A 899 25.61 -14.80 15.93
N VAL A 900 24.87 -13.71 16.12
CA VAL A 900 23.42 -13.73 16.36
C VAL A 900 22.70 -12.72 15.48
N ASP A 901 21.54 -13.10 14.93
CA ASP A 901 20.63 -12.13 14.31
C ASP A 901 20.01 -11.23 15.40
N GLY A 902 20.26 -9.92 15.33
CA GLY A 902 19.94 -8.98 16.41
C GLY A 902 18.54 -8.35 16.37
N ALA A 903 17.88 -8.36 15.21
CA ALA A 903 16.56 -7.76 15.04
C ALA A 903 15.44 -8.76 15.36
N PRO A 904 14.28 -8.32 15.88
CA PRO A 904 13.21 -9.23 16.30
C PRO A 904 12.48 -9.92 15.15
N SER A 905 12.55 -9.37 13.94
CA SER A 905 11.73 -9.77 12.79
C SER A 905 12.52 -10.15 11.54
N GLU A 906 13.81 -9.81 11.49
CA GLU A 906 14.67 -9.96 10.31
C GLU A 906 16.03 -10.56 10.68
N GLY A 907 16.53 -11.46 9.84
CA GLY A 907 17.82 -12.13 10.04
C GLY A 907 18.45 -12.56 8.73
N SER A 908 19.79 -12.53 8.65
CA SER A 908 20.55 -12.85 7.42
C SER A 908 21.54 -13.98 7.61
N LEU A 909 21.83 -14.38 8.86
CA LEU A 909 22.86 -15.37 9.14
C LEU A 909 22.49 -16.81 8.75
N HIS A 910 21.20 -17.11 8.61
CA HIS A 910 20.71 -18.42 8.20
C HIS A 910 21.31 -18.89 6.85
N ALA A 911 21.61 -17.96 5.95
CA ALA A 911 22.15 -18.24 4.61
C ALA A 911 23.54 -18.90 4.65
N PHE A 912 24.28 -18.77 5.75
CA PHE A 912 25.62 -19.34 5.94
C PHE A 912 25.60 -20.72 6.59
N LEU A 913 24.43 -21.20 7.03
CA LEU A 913 24.28 -22.49 7.69
C LEU A 913 24.18 -23.63 6.65
N PRO A 914 24.75 -24.81 6.95
CA PRO A 914 24.53 -25.98 6.11
C PRO A 914 23.06 -26.40 6.15
N ALA A 915 22.47 -26.69 4.97
CA ALA A 915 21.11 -27.19 4.86
C ALA A 915 21.02 -28.59 5.51
N ALA A 916 20.35 -28.70 6.66
CA ALA A 916 20.12 -29.98 7.33
C ALA A 916 18.78 -30.57 6.86
N PRO A 917 18.76 -31.74 6.20
CA PRO A 917 17.50 -32.40 5.87
C PRO A 917 16.82 -32.93 7.15
N GLY A 918 15.57 -32.55 7.39
CA GLY A 918 14.71 -33.19 8.41
C GLY A 918 14.70 -32.59 9.82
N GLN A 919 15.29 -31.42 10.07
CA GLN A 919 15.06 -30.66 11.33
C GLN A 919 14.24 -29.38 11.06
N PRO A 920 12.90 -29.47 11.05
CA PRO A 920 12.05 -28.28 10.97
C PRO A 920 11.99 -27.60 12.35
N GLY A 921 12.94 -26.70 12.64
CA GLY A 921 12.75 -25.66 13.68
C GLY A 921 13.57 -25.79 14.97
N GLY A 922 14.90 -25.83 14.88
CA GLY A 922 15.78 -25.63 16.05
C GLY A 922 16.90 -24.64 15.73
N ARG A 923 17.32 -23.82 16.69
CA ARG A 923 18.39 -22.79 16.70
C ARG A 923 17.95 -21.35 16.54
N ARG A 924 16.81 -21.01 17.13
CA ARG A 924 16.33 -19.62 17.27
C ARG A 924 16.77 -19.02 18.61
N LEU A 925 16.87 -17.70 18.67
CA LEU A 925 17.21 -16.94 19.89
C LEU A 925 16.37 -17.36 21.11
N ARG A 926 15.06 -17.59 20.91
CA ARG A 926 14.15 -18.06 21.97
C ARG A 926 14.52 -19.40 22.61
N GLU A 927 15.14 -20.32 21.86
CA GLU A 927 15.49 -21.65 22.38
C GLU A 927 16.67 -21.58 23.34
N LEU A 928 17.58 -20.63 23.08
CA LEU A 928 18.65 -20.26 23.99
C LEU A 928 18.11 -19.48 25.19
N ALA A 929 17.18 -18.56 24.96
CA ALA A 929 16.56 -17.80 26.05
C ALA A 929 15.73 -18.68 27.01
N GLY A 930 15.28 -19.87 26.58
CA GLY A 930 14.64 -20.85 27.45
C GLY A 930 15.60 -21.60 28.40
N LEU A 931 16.92 -21.40 28.28
CA LEU A 931 17.90 -21.99 29.19
C LEU A 931 17.99 -21.24 30.51
N ALA A 932 18.30 -21.97 31.58
CA ALA A 932 18.60 -21.38 32.87
C ALA A 932 19.88 -20.51 32.79
N PRO A 933 19.98 -19.37 33.53
CA PRO A 933 21.17 -18.52 33.54
C PRO A 933 22.49 -19.25 33.86
N SER A 934 22.41 -20.39 34.55
CA SER A 934 23.55 -21.25 34.91
C SER A 934 23.87 -22.34 33.87
N ALA A 935 23.28 -22.28 32.67
CA ALA A 935 23.48 -23.29 31.64
C ALA A 935 24.96 -23.42 31.26
N SER A 936 25.39 -24.67 31.09
CA SER A 936 26.73 -25.01 30.66
C SER A 936 26.97 -24.65 29.19
N TYR A 937 28.24 -24.52 28.82
CA TYR A 937 28.62 -24.29 27.42
C TYR A 937 28.07 -25.39 26.47
N GLU A 938 28.02 -26.65 26.91
CA GLU A 938 27.52 -27.76 26.10
C GLU A 938 26.02 -27.61 25.80
N GLU A 939 25.23 -27.17 26.78
CA GLU A 939 23.79 -26.92 26.62
C GLU A 939 23.49 -25.75 25.69
N ILE A 940 24.35 -24.72 25.73
CA ILE A 940 24.29 -23.56 24.84
C ILE A 940 24.68 -24.00 23.42
N SER A 941 25.84 -24.65 23.26
CA SER A 941 26.37 -25.09 21.96
C SER A 941 25.45 -26.10 21.26
N ALA A 942 24.72 -26.93 22.01
CA ALA A 942 23.69 -27.82 21.45
C ALA A 942 22.56 -27.07 20.70
N ARG A 943 22.35 -25.79 21.02
CA ARG A 943 21.32 -24.91 20.42
C ARG A 943 21.90 -23.88 19.45
N THR A 944 23.19 -23.94 19.13
CA THR A 944 23.82 -23.11 18.11
C THR A 944 24.21 -23.93 16.87
N ALA A 945 24.45 -23.25 15.76
CA ALA A 945 25.00 -23.85 14.55
C ALA A 945 26.51 -23.55 14.44
N ARG A 946 27.34 -24.59 14.54
CA ARG A 946 28.79 -24.44 14.39
C ARG A 946 29.23 -24.57 12.93
N LEU A 947 29.94 -23.56 12.43
CA LEU A 947 30.59 -23.55 11.13
C LEU A 947 32.00 -24.17 11.20
N PRO A 948 32.57 -24.63 10.07
CA PRO A 948 33.92 -25.21 10.03
C PRO A 948 35.05 -24.28 10.51
N SER A 949 34.84 -22.96 10.53
CA SER A 949 35.79 -21.98 11.10
C SER A 949 35.83 -21.99 12.63
N GLY A 950 34.89 -22.67 13.29
CA GLY A 950 34.67 -22.60 14.74
C GLY A 950 33.64 -21.54 15.17
N LEU A 951 33.15 -20.71 14.25
CA LEU A 951 32.08 -19.75 14.52
C LEU A 951 30.77 -20.48 14.82
N GLU A 952 30.15 -20.15 15.95
CA GLU A 952 28.79 -20.56 16.29
C GLU A 952 27.79 -19.48 15.90
N VAL A 953 26.63 -19.90 15.39
CA VAL A 953 25.63 -19.01 14.81
C VAL A 953 24.25 -19.32 15.38
N VAL A 954 23.53 -18.28 15.73
CA VAL A 954 22.12 -18.31 16.13
C VAL A 954 21.38 -17.42 15.15
N SER A 955 20.45 -18.00 14.41
CA SER A 955 19.76 -17.27 13.35
C SER A 955 18.24 -17.38 13.48
N HIS A 956 17.54 -16.43 12.91
CA HIS A 956 16.15 -16.60 12.56
C HIS A 956 16.01 -17.69 11.48
N GLY A 957 14.82 -18.29 11.34
CA GLY A 957 14.54 -19.20 10.23
C GLY A 957 14.28 -18.42 8.94
N ASP A 958 14.26 -19.10 7.80
CA ASP A 958 13.93 -18.49 6.51
C ASP A 958 12.55 -17.79 6.56
N GLY A 959 12.52 -16.49 6.29
CA GLY A 959 11.30 -15.67 6.21
C GLY A 959 11.18 -14.57 7.26
N PHE A 960 10.26 -13.63 7.03
CA PHE A 960 9.95 -12.54 7.96
C PHE A 960 9.23 -13.08 9.20
N ILE A 961 9.72 -12.76 10.39
CA ILE A 961 9.15 -13.17 11.68
C ILE A 961 8.43 -11.96 12.28
N ALA A 962 7.23 -12.15 12.82
CA ALA A 962 6.52 -11.03 13.47
C ALA A 962 7.33 -10.50 14.68
N PRO A 963 7.37 -9.17 14.93
CA PRO A 963 8.12 -8.60 16.03
C PRO A 963 7.75 -9.25 17.36
N ASN A 964 8.74 -9.82 18.05
CA ASN A 964 8.55 -10.47 19.33
C ASN A 964 8.62 -9.43 20.46
N ALA A 965 7.52 -9.23 21.21
CA ALA A 965 7.51 -8.32 22.36
C ALA A 965 8.48 -8.76 23.49
N ALA A 966 8.84 -10.04 23.55
CA ALA A 966 9.83 -10.57 24.49
C ALA A 966 11.27 -10.45 24.00
N HIS A 967 11.52 -10.00 22.76
CA HIS A 967 12.87 -9.95 22.15
C HIS A 967 13.88 -9.21 23.01
N ALA A 968 13.47 -8.12 23.66
CA ALA A 968 14.36 -7.34 24.53
C ALA A 968 14.88 -8.15 25.72
N HIS A 969 14.00 -8.94 26.35
CA HIS A 969 14.34 -9.81 27.47
C HIS A 969 15.14 -11.02 26.99
N GLU A 970 14.71 -11.65 25.89
CA GLU A 970 15.40 -12.82 25.34
C GLU A 970 16.83 -12.48 24.88
N TYR A 971 17.03 -11.32 24.23
CA TYR A 971 18.35 -10.85 23.81
C TYR A 971 19.23 -10.46 25.01
N ALA A 972 18.66 -9.79 26.02
CA ALA A 972 19.40 -9.49 27.24
C ALA A 972 19.87 -10.76 27.96
N HIS A 973 18.96 -11.74 28.12
CA HIS A 973 19.28 -13.04 28.73
C HIS A 973 20.29 -13.85 27.92
N LEU A 974 20.22 -13.83 26.58
CA LEU A 974 21.24 -14.44 25.71
C LEU A 974 22.63 -13.84 25.98
N LEU A 975 22.74 -12.52 26.12
CA LEU A 975 24.00 -11.87 26.43
C LEU A 975 24.53 -12.20 27.82
N GLU A 976 23.65 -12.51 28.79
CA GLU A 976 24.05 -12.99 30.12
C GLU A 976 24.54 -14.43 30.07
N LEU A 977 23.79 -15.33 29.42
CA LEU A 977 24.16 -16.73 29.20
C LEU A 977 25.52 -16.88 28.52
N THR A 978 25.79 -16.04 27.52
CA THR A 978 26.98 -16.14 26.67
C THR A 978 28.18 -15.38 27.22
N ALA A 979 27.98 -14.44 28.16
CA ALA A 979 29.04 -13.60 28.72
C ALA A 979 30.20 -14.39 29.33
N ARG A 980 29.93 -15.57 29.89
CA ARG A 980 30.95 -16.41 30.53
C ARG A 980 31.75 -17.25 29.54
N HIS A 981 31.15 -17.65 28.42
CA HIS A 981 31.70 -18.70 27.56
C HIS A 981 32.24 -18.21 26.21
N TYR A 982 31.72 -17.09 25.70
CA TYR A 982 32.06 -16.57 24.37
C TYR A 982 32.88 -15.28 24.50
N PRO A 983 34.16 -15.28 24.12
CA PRO A 983 34.99 -14.07 24.13
C PRO A 983 34.47 -12.95 23.21
N PHE A 984 33.76 -13.32 22.13
CA PHE A 984 33.10 -12.39 21.23
C PHE A 984 31.66 -12.83 20.95
N VAL A 985 30.74 -11.86 21.01
CA VAL A 985 29.37 -11.98 20.52
C VAL A 985 29.16 -10.92 19.45
N LEU A 986 28.93 -11.36 18.22
CA LEU A 986 28.69 -10.53 17.06
C LEU A 986 27.19 -10.44 16.78
N THR A 987 26.62 -9.26 16.89
CA THR A 987 25.20 -9.03 16.62
C THR A 987 25.01 -8.45 15.23
N ASP A 988 24.31 -9.21 14.39
CA ASP A 988 23.99 -8.90 13.01
C ASP A 988 22.66 -8.13 12.96
N TRP A 989 22.70 -6.79 12.89
CA TRP A 989 21.48 -5.97 12.74
C TRP A 989 21.01 -5.88 11.29
N SER A 990 20.03 -6.70 10.90
CA SER A 990 19.55 -6.82 9.52
C SER A 990 18.83 -5.60 8.96
N PRO A 991 17.94 -4.92 9.70
CA PRO A 991 17.21 -3.78 9.19
C PRO A 991 18.14 -2.62 8.82
N VAL A 992 17.84 -1.93 7.72
CA VAL A 992 18.59 -0.71 7.31
C VAL A 992 18.28 0.47 8.24
N GLY A 993 17.10 0.48 8.87
CA GLY A 993 16.69 1.51 9.83
C GLY A 993 17.08 1.18 11.27
N LEU A 994 17.44 2.22 12.04
CA LEU A 994 17.66 2.16 13.49
C LEU A 994 16.44 2.70 14.24
N GLY A 995 15.35 1.93 14.21
CA GLY A 995 14.13 2.23 14.96
C GLY A 995 14.27 1.96 16.47
N PRO A 996 13.21 2.18 17.28
CA PRO A 996 13.21 1.93 18.73
C PRO A 996 13.70 0.53 19.15
N GLU A 997 13.49 -0.48 18.30
CA GLU A 997 13.93 -1.86 18.56
C GLU A 997 15.46 -2.01 18.57
N ALA A 998 16.19 -1.11 17.89
CA ALA A 998 17.65 -1.12 17.85
C ALA A 998 18.27 -0.74 19.21
N ASP A 999 17.56 0.06 20.03
CA ASP A 999 18.08 0.59 21.29
C ASP A 999 18.49 -0.55 22.25
N VAL A 1000 17.70 -1.63 22.29
CA VAL A 1000 17.97 -2.85 23.07
C VAL A 1000 19.37 -3.42 22.79
N VAL A 1001 19.75 -3.43 21.52
CA VAL A 1001 21.03 -3.93 21.02
C VAL A 1001 22.13 -2.89 21.22
N LEU A 1002 21.86 -1.63 20.87
CA LEU A 1002 22.82 -0.54 20.93
C LEU A 1002 23.27 -0.23 22.36
N ASP A 1003 22.36 -0.26 23.34
CA ASP A 1003 22.67 -0.07 24.77
C ASP A 1003 23.73 -1.06 25.29
N ARG A 1004 23.71 -2.26 24.72
CA ARG A 1004 24.57 -3.40 25.10
C ARG A 1004 25.75 -3.60 24.14
N THR A 1005 25.95 -2.68 23.20
CA THR A 1005 27.04 -2.72 22.22
C THR A 1005 28.31 -2.09 22.79
N ASP A 1006 29.44 -2.80 22.70
CA ASP A 1006 30.75 -2.27 23.08
C ASP A 1006 31.52 -1.67 21.89
N ARG A 1007 31.32 -2.23 20.70
CA ARG A 1007 31.87 -1.72 19.43
C ARG A 1007 30.83 -1.81 18.33
N LEU A 1008 30.63 -0.71 17.62
CA LEU A 1008 29.80 -0.65 16.44
C LEU A 1008 30.68 -0.76 15.19
N VAL A 1009 30.32 -1.65 14.27
CA VAL A 1009 30.88 -1.72 12.91
C VAL A 1009 29.80 -1.28 11.93
N LEU A 1010 30.02 -0.16 11.25
CA LEU A 1010 29.17 0.31 10.17
C LEU A 1010 29.69 -0.25 8.85
N VAL A 1011 28.91 -1.08 8.18
CA VAL A 1011 29.28 -1.72 6.92
C VAL A 1011 28.61 -0.97 5.77
N CYS A 1012 29.41 -0.43 4.85
CA CYS A 1012 28.94 0.33 3.69
C CYS A 1012 29.75 -0.01 2.42
N GLY A 1013 29.15 0.22 1.26
CA GLY A 1013 29.87 0.19 -0.01
C GLY A 1013 30.73 1.45 -0.22
N THR A 1014 31.58 1.44 -1.24
CA THR A 1014 32.49 2.55 -1.55
C THR A 1014 31.91 3.62 -2.49
N ALA A 1015 30.67 3.46 -2.98
CA ALA A 1015 30.02 4.43 -3.87
C ALA A 1015 29.42 5.61 -3.09
N ASP A 1016 29.32 6.79 -3.72
CA ASP A 1016 28.86 8.02 -3.05
C ASP A 1016 27.51 7.87 -2.34
N TRP A 1017 26.55 7.19 -2.96
CA TRP A 1017 25.23 6.97 -2.38
C TRP A 1017 25.25 6.03 -1.15
N PHE A 1018 26.18 5.07 -1.09
CA PHE A 1018 26.42 4.24 0.11
C PHE A 1018 27.02 5.07 1.23
N LEU A 1019 27.92 6.01 0.89
CA LEU A 1019 28.53 6.91 1.87
C LEU A 1019 27.50 7.90 2.41
N ASP A 1020 26.59 8.40 1.57
CA ASP A 1020 25.50 9.27 2.02
C ASP A 1020 24.55 8.53 2.98
N ALA A 1021 24.27 7.25 2.71
CA ALA A 1021 23.46 6.42 3.60
C ALA A 1021 24.17 6.10 4.92
N ALA A 1022 25.48 5.88 4.87
CA ALA A 1022 26.31 5.69 6.05
C ALA A 1022 26.36 6.96 6.93
N ALA A 1023 26.47 8.14 6.32
CA ALA A 1023 26.44 9.42 7.03
C ALA A 1023 25.11 9.60 7.79
N ARG A 1024 23.97 9.37 7.11
CA ARG A 1024 22.65 9.41 7.75
C ARG A 1024 22.50 8.41 8.90
N SER A 1025 23.11 7.23 8.77
CA SER A 1025 23.06 6.21 9.83
C SER A 1025 23.83 6.65 11.07
N LEU A 1026 24.98 7.33 10.90
CA LEU A 1026 25.73 7.91 12.00
C LEU A 1026 24.99 9.09 12.64
N ASP A 1027 24.37 9.96 11.84
CA ASP A 1027 23.58 11.08 12.35
C ASP A 1027 22.36 10.60 13.15
N ALA A 1028 21.65 9.57 12.66
CA ALA A 1028 20.55 8.95 13.39
C ALA A 1028 21.00 8.38 14.75
N LEU A 1029 22.20 7.80 14.85
CA LEU A 1029 22.75 7.36 16.13
C LEU A 1029 23.01 8.53 17.10
N ARG A 1030 23.52 9.66 16.58
CA ARG A 1030 23.77 10.87 17.37
C ARG A 1030 22.46 11.46 17.91
N GLU A 1031 21.46 11.60 17.06
CA GLU A 1031 20.13 12.11 17.42
C GLU A 1031 19.43 11.25 18.49
N ARG A 1032 19.71 9.94 18.51
CA ARG A 1032 19.18 8.99 19.51
C ARG A 1032 19.99 8.95 20.81
N GLY A 1033 21.06 9.74 20.94
CA GLY A 1033 21.90 9.80 22.14
C GLY A 1033 23.09 8.84 22.16
N TYR A 1034 23.34 8.09 21.09
CA TYR A 1034 24.48 7.16 20.96
C TYR A 1034 25.75 7.83 20.40
N GLU A 1035 26.02 9.08 20.80
CA GLU A 1035 27.14 9.91 20.33
C GLU A 1035 28.50 9.20 20.45
N THR A 1036 28.72 8.51 21.57
CA THR A 1036 29.99 7.78 21.79
C THR A 1036 30.13 6.58 20.86
N LEU A 1037 29.05 5.85 20.57
CA LEU A 1037 29.08 4.74 19.62
C LEU A 1037 29.28 5.25 18.19
N ALA A 1038 28.59 6.31 17.79
CA ALA A 1038 28.76 6.94 16.47
C ALA A 1038 30.19 7.45 16.26
N ARG A 1039 30.75 8.15 17.25
CA ARG A 1039 32.12 8.67 17.21
C ARG A 1039 33.19 7.58 17.19
N GLN A 1040 32.93 6.44 17.85
CA GLN A 1040 33.87 5.33 17.92
C GLN A 1040 33.61 4.23 16.88
N ALA A 1041 32.63 4.41 16.00
CA ALA A 1041 32.26 3.43 14.99
C ALA A 1041 33.46 3.08 14.10
N VAL A 1042 33.62 1.78 13.83
CA VAL A 1042 34.56 1.28 12.83
C VAL A 1042 33.81 1.15 11.52
N VAL A 1043 34.34 1.73 10.44
CA VAL A 1043 33.69 1.70 9.13
C VAL A 1043 34.36 0.63 8.28
N ALA A 1044 33.61 -0.42 7.93
CA ALA A 1044 34.03 -1.41 6.95
C ALA A 1044 33.53 -0.97 5.57
N ALA A 1045 34.42 -0.35 4.79
CA ALA A 1045 34.15 0.09 3.42
C ALA A 1045 34.39 -1.08 2.46
N VAL A 1046 33.32 -1.79 2.13
CA VAL A 1046 33.35 -3.01 1.31
C VAL A 1046 33.29 -2.64 -0.16
N GLN A 1047 34.28 -3.12 -0.92
CA GLN A 1047 34.31 -2.93 -2.35
C GLN A 1047 33.47 -4.03 -3.04
N ILE A 1048 32.25 -3.65 -3.43
CA ILE A 1048 31.28 -4.56 -4.05
C ILE A 1048 31.58 -4.75 -5.55
N ASP A 1049 31.94 -3.67 -6.28
CA ASP A 1049 32.24 -3.67 -7.73
C ASP A 1049 33.74 -3.54 -8.08
N GLN A 1050 34.10 -3.86 -9.34
CA GLN A 1050 35.48 -3.72 -9.84
C GLN A 1050 35.97 -2.25 -9.81
N PRO A 1051 37.27 -2.01 -9.56
CA PRO A 1051 37.76 -0.69 -9.18
C PRO A 1051 37.59 0.36 -10.29
N ALA A 1052 37.06 1.53 -9.94
CA ALA A 1052 37.25 2.74 -10.71
C ALA A 1052 38.71 3.24 -10.57
N SER A 1053 39.18 3.89 -11.63
CA SER A 1053 40.54 4.36 -11.88
C SER A 1053 41.23 5.13 -10.73
N ARG A 1054 42.57 5.04 -10.70
CA ARG A 1054 43.53 5.70 -9.77
C ARG A 1054 43.04 7.06 -9.25
N GLY A 1055 42.80 7.14 -7.94
CA GLY A 1055 42.45 8.35 -7.20
C GLY A 1055 42.88 8.26 -5.72
N VAL A 1056 42.36 9.16 -4.89
CA VAL A 1056 42.60 9.23 -3.43
C VAL A 1056 42.36 7.87 -2.76
N PRO A 1057 43.20 7.42 -1.79
CA PRO A 1057 42.97 6.14 -1.09
C PRO A 1057 41.57 6.08 -0.49
N VAL A 1058 40.85 4.97 -0.67
CA VAL A 1058 39.44 4.81 -0.25
C VAL A 1058 39.25 5.17 1.22
N SER A 1059 40.19 4.80 2.10
CA SER A 1059 40.14 5.17 3.53
C SER A 1059 40.07 6.67 3.77
N VAL A 1060 40.72 7.49 2.93
CA VAL A 1060 40.74 8.96 3.04
C VAL A 1060 39.44 9.56 2.54
N ALA A 1061 38.97 9.08 1.39
CA ALA A 1061 37.71 9.56 0.79
C ALA A 1061 36.52 9.27 1.73
N VAL A 1062 36.45 8.04 2.26
CA VAL A 1062 35.40 7.63 3.19
C VAL A 1062 35.48 8.40 4.51
N ALA A 1063 36.68 8.54 5.10
CA ALA A 1063 36.87 9.30 6.34
C ALA A 1063 36.43 10.76 6.21
N GLY A 1064 36.79 11.41 5.09
CA GLY A 1064 36.39 12.79 4.81
C GLY A 1064 34.88 12.95 4.61
N ARG A 1065 34.24 12.00 3.92
CA ARG A 1065 32.80 12.05 3.64
C ARG A 1065 31.94 11.80 4.89
N LEU A 1066 32.38 10.90 5.76
CA LEU A 1066 31.63 10.49 6.97
C LEU A 1066 32.04 11.26 8.24
N ALA A 1067 33.05 12.14 8.15
CA ALA A 1067 33.64 12.84 9.27
C ALA A 1067 34.08 11.88 10.41
N VAL A 1068 34.69 10.75 10.04
CA VAL A 1068 35.23 9.74 10.99
C VAL A 1068 36.75 9.71 10.95
N ASP A 1069 37.37 9.24 12.02
CA ASP A 1069 38.82 9.04 12.07
C ASP A 1069 39.26 8.02 11.01
N ARG A 1070 40.23 8.40 10.18
CA ARG A 1070 40.79 7.54 9.13
C ARG A 1070 41.31 6.20 9.67
N SER A 1071 41.84 6.17 10.89
CA SER A 1071 42.34 4.95 11.54
C SER A 1071 41.25 3.93 11.90
N ARG A 1072 39.97 4.31 11.74
CA ARG A 1072 38.79 3.47 11.97
C ARG A 1072 38.11 3.03 10.67
N VAL A 1073 38.66 3.38 9.51
CA VAL A 1073 38.12 2.98 8.21
C VAL A 1073 38.95 1.85 7.63
N VAL A 1074 38.35 0.67 7.53
CA VAL A 1074 38.95 -0.51 6.90
C VAL A 1074 38.39 -0.68 5.50
N HIS A 1075 39.26 -0.71 4.50
CA HIS A 1075 38.87 -1.00 3.13
C HIS A 1075 38.92 -2.51 2.87
N VAL A 1076 37.76 -3.13 2.65
CA VAL A 1076 37.66 -4.56 2.32
C VAL A 1076 37.62 -4.71 0.80
N PRO A 1077 38.68 -5.23 0.15
CA PRO A 1077 38.73 -5.33 -1.30
C PRO A 1077 37.79 -6.42 -1.83
N HIS A 1078 37.42 -6.33 -3.11
CA HIS A 1078 36.62 -7.37 -3.77
C HIS A 1078 37.35 -8.72 -3.78
N ASP A 1079 36.72 -9.74 -3.20
CA ASP A 1079 37.21 -11.11 -3.18
C ASP A 1079 36.18 -12.09 -3.78
N PRO A 1080 36.50 -12.76 -4.90
CA PRO A 1080 35.61 -13.73 -5.52
C PRO A 1080 35.20 -14.88 -4.58
N ALA A 1081 36.03 -15.22 -3.58
CA ALA A 1081 35.71 -16.28 -2.63
C ALA A 1081 34.48 -15.95 -1.78
N LEU A 1082 34.22 -14.67 -1.50
CA LEU A 1082 33.11 -14.22 -0.65
C LEU A 1082 31.75 -14.18 -1.37
N ARG A 1083 31.69 -14.46 -2.67
CA ARG A 1083 30.43 -14.47 -3.45
C ARG A 1083 29.46 -15.56 -3.03
N SER A 1084 29.97 -16.70 -2.53
CA SER A 1084 29.14 -17.83 -2.10
C SER A 1084 29.15 -17.96 -0.58
N PRO A 1085 28.02 -18.21 0.10
CA PRO A 1085 27.96 -18.33 1.56
C PRO A 1085 28.77 -19.51 2.12
N ARG A 1086 29.24 -20.43 1.27
CA ARG A 1086 30.06 -21.60 1.65
C ARG A 1086 31.55 -21.40 1.37
N TRP A 1087 32.06 -20.23 1.71
CA TRP A 1087 33.47 -19.89 1.58
C TRP A 1087 34.28 -20.38 2.80
N ALA A 1088 35.59 -20.55 2.63
CA ALA A 1088 36.50 -20.96 3.71
C ALA A 1088 37.61 -19.91 3.87
N LEU A 1089 37.98 -19.59 5.11
CA LEU A 1089 38.99 -18.55 5.42
C LEU A 1089 40.32 -18.78 4.68
N GLY A 1090 40.77 -20.03 4.55
CA GLY A 1090 42.01 -20.36 3.86
C GLY A 1090 41.99 -20.08 2.35
N LYS A 1091 40.81 -19.84 1.75
CA LYS A 1091 40.64 -19.53 0.33
C LYS A 1091 40.58 -18.02 0.03
N LEU A 1092 40.50 -17.17 1.05
CA LEU A 1092 40.53 -15.72 0.87
C LEU A 1092 41.88 -15.26 0.29
N ARG A 1093 41.86 -14.16 -0.46
CA ARG A 1093 43.08 -13.48 -0.92
C ARG A 1093 43.82 -12.88 0.28
N GLY A 1094 45.14 -12.72 0.15
CA GLY A 1094 45.98 -12.12 1.21
C GLY A 1094 45.47 -10.74 1.60
N THR A 1095 45.19 -9.87 0.62
CA THR A 1095 44.66 -8.51 0.86
C THR A 1095 43.33 -8.47 1.59
N THR A 1096 42.43 -9.42 1.31
CA THR A 1096 41.13 -9.55 1.99
C THR A 1096 41.31 -10.07 3.41
N THR A 1097 42.21 -11.04 3.57
CA THR A 1097 42.60 -11.58 4.88
C THR A 1097 43.20 -10.48 5.75
N ASP A 1098 44.10 -9.67 5.20
CA ASP A 1098 44.73 -8.54 5.89
C ASP A 1098 43.69 -7.48 6.32
N ALA A 1099 42.69 -7.19 5.47
CA ALA A 1099 41.60 -6.29 5.80
C ALA A 1099 40.74 -6.82 6.97
N PHE A 1100 40.39 -8.12 6.97
CA PHE A 1100 39.66 -8.71 8.10
C PHE A 1100 40.51 -8.86 9.36
N LEU A 1101 41.83 -9.03 9.25
CA LEU A 1101 42.76 -8.97 10.39
C LEU A 1101 42.79 -7.55 10.99
N GLU A 1102 42.84 -6.52 10.15
CA GLU A 1102 42.76 -5.12 10.60
C GLU A 1102 41.42 -4.82 11.28
N LEU A 1103 40.30 -5.27 10.70
CA LEU A 1103 38.98 -5.15 11.30
C LEU A 1103 38.90 -5.87 12.65
N ALA A 1104 39.45 -7.08 12.76
CA ALA A 1104 39.53 -7.84 14.00
C ALA A 1104 40.34 -7.13 15.08
N GLU A 1105 41.45 -6.48 14.72
CA GLU A 1105 42.27 -5.69 15.66
C GLU A 1105 41.52 -4.45 16.16
N LEU A 1106 40.70 -3.81 15.33
CA LEU A 1106 39.93 -2.61 15.70
C LEU A 1106 38.74 -2.90 16.62
N VAL A 1107 38.13 -4.09 16.49
CA VAL A 1107 37.03 -4.52 17.36
C VAL A 1107 37.53 -5.18 18.66
N SER A 1108 38.77 -5.68 18.64
CA SER A 1108 39.47 -6.16 19.84
C SER A 1108 39.85 -4.98 20.74
N PRO A 1109 39.95 -5.18 22.07
CA PRO A 1109 40.46 -4.15 22.95
C PRO A 1109 41.91 -3.82 22.59
N ARG A 1110 42.22 -2.53 22.43
CA ARG A 1110 43.59 -2.04 22.45
C ARG A 1110 44.01 -1.97 23.91
N GLU A 1111 45.22 -2.44 24.23
CA GLU A 1111 45.84 -2.12 25.51
C GLU A 1111 45.95 -0.60 25.58
N ASP A 1112 45.14 0.03 26.43
CA ASP A 1112 45.49 1.35 26.95
C ASP A 1112 46.80 1.13 27.72
N ARG A 1113 47.87 1.72 27.18
CA ARG A 1113 49.12 1.89 27.91
C ARG A 1113 48.99 3.06 28.86
#